data_AF-A0A7Y6PNC2-F1
#
_entry.id   AF-A0A7Y6PNC2-F1
#
_cell.length_a   1.000
_cell.length_b   1.000
_cell.length_c   1.000
_cell.angle_alpha   90.00
_cell.angle_beta   90.00
_cell.angle_gamma   90.00
#
_symmetry.space_group_name_H-M   'P 1'
#
loop_
_entity.id
_entity.type
_entity.pdbx_description
1 polymer ?
#
loop_
_entity_poly.entity_id
_entity_poly.type
_entity_poly.pdbx_seq_one_letter_code
_entity_poly.pdbx_strand_id
1 'polypeptide(L)'
;MRTEALILAAALCGCASSTAPDPGLEGLSIDKVAPGTIVPGTKIVVKGASFVDEQWGAATLHLVGKAGGKSVDLAWPAKFVDFNTLTVAVDDAKIDGLGGDVDFFGTISVDIVAASDGKTYSTDVLTRDLNFRKQLTPSVTGVVDGVAFVNDEIEVDGFGFLLGGDEGQTVAQVSGCFKLETSSSCVPIATQEIAMQPREELSREHASFPFSPKIAGIKPGTFTGKVTIFNKHANGASVMADAIDVDYDLVTAQVFSADPPKASLGQYVFVHGGGFVGGDPGALTELELTGTFNKTGMSPAPITMNLIPEFVEGRLVRYVLNTDDELGTSLDLRTETGKFTGRITPIIHYGGDTVRGVSSQAAFDIAPVKQVVWLEYQPSYVEGLRDFGLRAVDHKIRERILVELARIYQGVNIEFRAEVPTDFALYEHVALVGVDPNNQGLFGYDNSPGKDNGNVRLYDQLGGVNAKTQQDGYAGFGGVFLRSLMGFSKHPGSFAKSVPGADPVFDQLFDPFRADRDGTPVTSADLAGNLPLLTDGNACPGSDRETQIQCAIFVLGNLVGGTLGHEIGHSLGLANPYQEGFHNIGDAPARLKDSGGDRSFMERAELMGQTPAVFCDEEYDYLRQILPSSEAPNTVERPTCF
;
A
#
# COMPACT_ATOMS: atom_id res chain seq x y z
N MET A 1 30.54 -64.19 50.49
CA MET A 1 31.42 -63.26 49.76
C MET A 1 30.52 -62.37 48.94
N ARG A 2 30.39 -61.10 49.35
CA ARG A 2 29.63 -60.06 48.65
C ARG A 2 30.60 -59.38 47.69
N THR A 3 30.23 -59.25 46.42
CA THR A 3 30.97 -58.48 45.43
C THR A 3 30.10 -57.28 45.08
N GLU A 4 30.54 -56.11 45.51
CA GLU A 4 29.95 -54.82 45.18
C GLU A 4 30.35 -54.42 43.75
N ALA A 5 29.38 -54.06 42.92
CA ALA A 5 29.61 -53.39 41.65
C ALA A 5 29.03 -51.97 41.77
N LEU A 6 29.93 -51.00 41.88
CA LEU A 6 29.66 -49.57 41.93
C LEU A 6 29.37 -49.09 40.49
N ILE A 7 28.14 -48.69 40.19
CA ILE A 7 27.80 -47.99 38.94
C ILE A 7 27.92 -46.49 39.21
N LEU A 8 28.94 -45.87 38.63
CA LEU A 8 29.17 -44.43 38.64
C LEU A 8 28.37 -43.81 37.48
N ALA A 9 27.26 -43.13 37.78
CA ALA A 9 26.52 -42.33 36.82
C ALA A 9 27.18 -40.95 36.69
N ALA A 10 27.91 -40.72 35.60
CA ALA A 10 28.39 -39.40 35.23
C ALA A 10 27.25 -38.59 34.61
N ALA A 11 26.71 -37.64 35.37
CA ALA A 11 25.80 -36.62 34.85
C ALA A 11 26.61 -35.60 34.05
N LEU A 12 26.52 -35.69 32.72
CA LEU A 12 26.95 -34.63 31.81
C LEU A 12 25.89 -33.52 31.87
N CYS A 13 26.15 -32.48 32.66
CA CYS A 13 25.47 -31.19 32.52
C CYS A 13 25.89 -30.58 31.17
N GLY A 14 25.10 -30.83 30.12
CA GLY A 14 25.14 -30.03 28.92
C GLY A 14 24.53 -28.66 29.23
N CYS A 15 25.36 -27.64 29.37
CA CYS A 15 24.91 -26.25 29.36
C CYS A 15 24.42 -25.92 27.95
N ALA A 16 23.15 -26.18 27.66
CA ALA A 16 22.47 -25.55 26.53
C ALA A 16 22.34 -24.06 26.89
N SER A 17 23.21 -23.21 26.35
CA SER A 17 22.98 -21.77 26.36
C SER A 17 21.82 -21.47 25.42
N SER A 18 20.58 -21.60 25.91
CA SER A 18 19.41 -21.10 25.22
C SER A 18 19.41 -19.58 25.34
N THR A 19 20.16 -18.88 24.49
CA THR A 19 19.89 -17.47 24.25
C THR A 19 18.48 -17.40 23.67
N ALA A 20 17.57 -16.76 24.39
CA ALA A 20 16.23 -16.51 23.91
C ALA A 20 16.29 -15.85 22.51
N PRO A 21 15.33 -16.15 21.61
CA PRO A 21 15.28 -15.52 20.30
C PRO A 21 15.35 -13.99 20.41
N ASP A 22 16.07 -13.35 19.50
CA ASP A 22 16.12 -11.88 19.41
C ASP A 22 14.69 -11.31 19.39
N PRO A 23 14.33 -10.42 20.33
CA PRO A 23 12.99 -9.84 20.40
C PRO A 23 12.67 -8.92 19.20
N GLY A 24 13.66 -8.53 18.39
CA GLY A 24 13.48 -7.65 17.24
C GLY A 24 13.17 -6.20 17.62
N LEU A 25 13.55 -5.81 18.83
CA LEU A 25 13.35 -4.48 19.42
C LEU A 25 14.60 -3.60 19.33
N GLU A 26 15.55 -3.98 18.48
CA GLU A 26 16.74 -3.17 18.21
C GLU A 26 16.32 -1.87 17.50
N GLY A 27 16.80 -0.72 17.99
CA GLY A 27 16.41 0.59 17.46
C GLY A 27 15.02 1.07 17.88
N LEU A 28 14.41 0.44 18.90
CA LEU A 28 13.12 0.85 19.46
C LEU A 28 13.15 2.33 19.86
N SER A 29 12.33 3.14 19.19
CA SER A 29 12.28 4.59 19.40
C SER A 29 10.85 5.13 19.32
N ILE A 30 10.67 6.35 19.81
CA ILE A 30 9.45 7.13 19.68
C ILE A 30 9.79 8.53 19.17
N ASP A 31 9.12 8.95 18.10
CA ASP A 31 9.39 10.23 17.43
C ASP A 31 8.22 11.21 17.58
N LYS A 32 6.98 10.71 17.59
CA LYS A 32 5.77 11.55 17.62
C LYS A 32 4.63 10.88 18.40
N VAL A 33 3.86 11.71 19.11
CA VAL A 33 2.59 11.36 19.75
C VAL A 33 1.55 12.42 19.37
N ALA A 34 0.40 12.01 18.86
CA ALA A 34 -0.68 12.89 18.39
C ALA A 34 -2.05 12.19 18.52
N PRO A 35 -3.19 12.92 18.52
CA PRO A 35 -3.31 14.38 18.56
C PRO A 35 -2.92 14.98 19.92
N GLY A 36 -2.67 16.29 19.97
CA GLY A 36 -2.37 17.00 21.21
C GLY A 36 -3.59 17.17 22.14
N THR A 37 -4.80 17.23 21.57
CA THR A 37 -6.06 17.29 22.32
C THR A 37 -6.81 15.98 22.20
N ILE A 38 -7.18 15.41 23.35
CA ILE A 38 -7.72 14.07 23.52
C ILE A 38 -9.10 14.17 24.18
N VAL A 39 -10.07 13.52 23.56
CA VAL A 39 -11.45 13.36 24.05
C VAL A 39 -11.78 11.87 24.17
N PRO A 40 -12.88 11.48 24.83
CA PRO A 40 -13.36 10.10 24.78
C PRO A 40 -13.53 9.65 23.33
N GLY A 41 -12.98 8.48 22.99
CA GLY A 41 -12.95 7.94 21.64
C GLY A 41 -11.69 8.28 20.83
N THR A 42 -10.86 9.22 21.28
CA THR A 42 -9.60 9.53 20.59
C THR A 42 -8.69 8.29 20.56
N LYS A 43 -8.13 8.01 19.38
CA LYS A 43 -7.02 7.06 19.23
C LYS A 43 -5.73 7.86 19.20
N ILE A 44 -4.96 7.81 20.30
CA ILE A 44 -3.62 8.40 20.31
C ILE A 44 -2.75 7.56 19.38
N VAL A 45 -2.15 8.21 18.38
CA VAL A 45 -1.20 7.62 17.45
C VAL A 45 0.21 7.91 17.93
N VAL A 46 1.00 6.85 18.06
CA VAL A 46 2.41 6.90 18.44
C VAL A 46 3.22 6.45 17.24
N LYS A 47 4.09 7.33 16.73
CA LYS A 47 5.03 7.01 15.63
C LYS A 47 6.44 6.84 16.17
N GLY A 48 7.16 5.87 15.63
CA GLY A 48 8.51 5.51 16.04
C GLY A 48 9.12 4.44 15.13
N ALA A 49 9.98 3.60 15.70
CA ALA A 49 10.61 2.49 14.98
C ALA A 49 10.66 1.22 15.83
N SER A 50 10.75 0.08 15.13
CA SER A 50 10.94 -1.26 15.72
C SER A 50 9.85 -1.68 16.72
N PHE A 51 8.61 -1.24 16.50
CA PHE A 51 7.47 -1.83 17.20
C PHE A 51 7.23 -3.26 16.74
N VAL A 52 6.56 -4.08 17.55
CA VAL A 52 6.28 -5.47 17.24
C VAL A 52 4.83 -5.81 17.55
N ASP A 53 4.30 -6.82 16.87
CA ASP A 53 2.95 -7.31 17.13
C ASP A 53 2.85 -8.13 18.42
N GLU A 54 1.62 -8.47 18.82
CA GLU A 54 1.32 -9.17 20.07
C GLU A 54 1.94 -10.57 20.18
N GLN A 55 2.34 -11.21 19.07
CA GLN A 55 3.03 -12.50 19.10
C GLN A 55 4.47 -12.36 19.61
N TRP A 56 5.06 -11.17 19.45
CA TRP A 56 6.45 -10.89 19.78
C TRP A 56 6.61 -9.98 20.99
N GLY A 57 5.61 -9.18 21.33
CA GLY A 57 5.61 -8.41 22.57
C GLY A 57 4.34 -7.62 22.81
N ALA A 58 4.06 -7.34 24.08
CA ALA A 58 2.96 -6.48 24.48
C ALA A 58 3.46 -5.05 24.71
N ALA A 59 2.91 -4.09 23.96
CA ALA A 59 3.29 -2.68 24.04
C ALA A 59 2.40 -1.89 25.02
N THR A 60 3.01 -1.00 25.79
CA THR A 60 2.35 -0.13 26.76
C THR A 60 2.87 1.30 26.62
N LEU A 61 1.97 2.27 26.47
CA LEU A 61 2.30 3.69 26.49
C LEU A 61 2.34 4.19 27.93
N HIS A 62 3.46 4.80 28.32
CA HIS A 62 3.65 5.41 29.63
C HIS A 62 3.56 6.94 29.55
N LEU A 63 2.78 7.54 30.45
CA LEU A 63 2.67 8.99 30.62
C LEU A 63 3.09 9.35 32.04
N VAL A 64 4.25 10.01 32.17
CA VAL A 64 4.81 10.41 33.46
C VAL A 64 4.95 11.92 33.51
N GLY A 65 4.30 12.57 34.47
CA GLY A 65 4.30 14.03 34.52
C GLY A 65 3.33 14.63 35.53
N LYS A 66 2.74 15.76 35.18
CA LYS A 66 1.72 16.45 35.98
C LYS A 66 0.43 16.61 35.19
N ALA A 67 -0.69 16.26 35.80
CA ALA A 67 -2.03 16.60 35.34
C ALA A 67 -2.76 17.38 36.44
N GLY A 68 -3.19 18.60 36.15
CA GLY A 68 -3.97 19.41 37.11
C GLY A 68 -3.19 19.72 38.39
N GLY A 69 -1.87 19.87 38.26
CA GLY A 69 -0.93 20.09 39.37
C GLY A 69 -0.58 18.84 40.19
N LYS A 70 -1.19 17.68 39.92
CA LYS A 70 -0.88 16.40 40.58
C LYS A 70 0.10 15.59 39.74
N SER A 71 1.05 14.93 40.40
CA SER A 71 1.91 13.96 39.72
C SER A 71 1.10 12.76 39.26
N VAL A 72 1.31 12.34 38.01
CA VAL A 72 0.69 11.16 37.41
C VAL A 72 1.76 10.27 36.79
N ASP A 73 1.53 8.97 36.87
CA ASP A 73 2.30 7.90 36.24
C ASP A 73 1.28 6.88 35.76
N LEU A 74 1.01 6.89 34.45
CA LEU A 74 -0.04 6.09 33.83
C LEU A 74 0.56 5.16 32.80
N ALA A 75 0.02 3.96 32.73
CA ALA A 75 0.39 2.93 31.78
C ALA A 75 -0.87 2.47 31.02
N TRP A 76 -0.90 2.66 29.71
CA TRP A 76 -2.04 2.29 28.87
C TRP A 76 -1.63 1.29 27.79
N PRO A 77 -2.37 0.19 27.60
CA PRO A 77 -2.08 -0.77 26.53
C PRO A 77 -2.12 -0.10 25.16
N ALA A 78 -1.09 -0.37 24.36
CA ALA A 78 -0.97 0.10 22.98
C ALA A 78 -1.17 -1.07 22.01
N LYS A 79 -1.88 -0.83 20.91
CA LYS A 79 -2.10 -1.80 19.85
C LYS A 79 -1.15 -1.56 18.70
N PHE A 80 -0.53 -2.63 18.22
CA PHE A 80 0.29 -2.63 17.02
C PHE A 80 -0.56 -2.34 15.79
N VAL A 81 -0.09 -1.42 14.94
CA VAL A 81 -0.63 -1.18 13.60
C VAL A 81 0.38 -1.63 12.57
N ASP A 82 1.61 -1.14 12.69
CA ASP A 82 2.76 -1.52 11.87
C ASP A 82 4.06 -1.29 12.67
N PHE A 83 5.21 -1.62 12.07
CA PHE A 83 6.53 -1.53 12.72
C PHE A 83 6.94 -0.10 13.13
N ASN A 84 6.19 0.92 12.70
CA ASN A 84 6.44 2.33 12.98
C ASN A 84 5.25 3.02 13.67
N THR A 85 4.15 2.31 13.92
CA THR A 85 2.90 2.88 14.42
C THR A 85 2.26 2.01 15.50
N LEU A 86 2.00 2.62 16.66
CA LEU A 86 1.11 2.09 17.68
C LEU A 86 -0.11 3.00 17.86
N THR A 87 -1.21 2.44 18.38
CA THR A 87 -2.40 3.21 18.75
C THR A 87 -2.86 2.91 20.17
N VAL A 88 -3.32 3.93 20.89
CA VAL A 88 -3.93 3.80 22.23
C VAL A 88 -5.33 4.40 22.20
N ALA A 89 -6.34 3.56 22.40
CA ALA A 89 -7.72 4.03 22.51
C ALA A 89 -7.95 4.70 23.87
N VAL A 90 -8.55 5.90 23.89
CA VAL A 90 -8.87 6.65 25.10
C VAL A 90 -10.37 6.65 25.34
N ASP A 91 -10.79 6.34 26.55
CA ASP A 91 -12.20 6.37 26.98
C ASP A 91 -12.39 7.36 28.14
N ASP A 92 -13.65 7.55 28.56
CA ASP A 92 -14.00 8.41 29.69
C ASP A 92 -13.26 8.00 30.98
N ALA A 93 -13.08 6.70 31.21
CA ALA A 93 -12.45 6.19 32.43
C ALA A 93 -10.96 6.58 32.53
N LYS A 94 -10.23 6.57 31.39
CA LYS A 94 -8.85 7.04 31.33
C LYS A 94 -8.72 8.53 31.59
N ILE A 95 -9.64 9.33 31.05
CA ILE A 95 -9.70 10.78 31.29
C ILE A 95 -10.05 11.07 32.76
N ASP A 96 -11.00 10.33 33.34
CA ASP A 96 -11.35 10.44 34.76
C ASP A 96 -10.18 10.04 35.68
N GLY A 97 -9.38 9.05 35.27
CA GLY A 97 -8.15 8.66 35.96
C GLY A 97 -7.11 9.79 36.03
N LEU A 98 -7.12 10.72 35.08
CA LEU A 98 -6.29 11.93 35.06
C LEU A 98 -6.88 13.10 35.88
N GLY A 99 -8.10 12.97 36.36
CA GLY A 99 -8.84 14.01 37.09
C GLY A 99 -9.90 14.74 36.24
N GLY A 100 -10.28 14.21 35.08
CA GLY A 100 -11.28 14.80 34.19
C GLY A 100 -10.65 15.75 33.17
N ASP A 101 -11.26 16.92 32.98
CA ASP A 101 -10.74 17.95 32.07
C ASP A 101 -9.44 18.55 32.62
N VAL A 102 -8.32 18.28 31.95
CA VAL A 102 -7.01 18.59 32.49
C VAL A 102 -5.93 18.70 31.42
N ASP A 103 -4.95 19.56 31.66
CA ASP A 103 -3.71 19.62 30.87
C ASP A 103 -2.63 18.76 31.53
N PHE A 104 -2.03 17.89 30.73
CA PHE A 104 -0.90 17.06 31.09
C PHE A 104 0.39 17.69 30.56
N PHE A 105 1.40 17.76 31.43
CA PHE A 105 2.75 18.22 31.11
C PHE A 105 3.74 17.16 31.58
N GLY A 106 4.49 16.55 30.68
CA GLY A 106 5.40 15.47 31.06
C GLY A 106 6.14 14.81 29.92
N THR A 107 6.56 13.58 30.19
CA THR A 107 7.28 12.70 29.27
C THR A 107 6.44 11.48 28.91
N ILE A 108 6.62 11.01 27.68
CA ILE A 108 5.95 9.84 27.13
C ILE A 108 7.01 8.83 26.69
N SER A 109 6.82 7.55 27.00
CA SER A 109 7.65 6.45 26.51
C SER A 109 6.78 5.25 26.14
N VAL A 110 7.32 4.31 25.37
CA VAL A 110 6.69 3.01 25.10
C VAL A 110 7.56 1.91 25.71
N ASP A 111 6.91 1.06 26.49
CA ASP A 111 7.50 -0.16 27.04
C ASP A 111 6.95 -1.36 26.28
N ILE A 112 7.82 -2.26 25.84
CA ILE A 112 7.46 -3.53 25.20
C ILE A 112 8.01 -4.67 26.02
N VAL A 113 7.13 -5.54 26.51
CA VAL A 113 7.52 -6.80 27.14
C VAL A 113 7.66 -7.85 26.05
N ALA A 114 8.89 -8.24 25.74
CA ALA A 114 9.17 -9.20 24.67
C ALA A 114 8.70 -10.61 25.06
N ALA A 115 7.98 -11.27 24.14
CA ALA A 115 7.51 -12.64 24.33
C ALA A 115 8.65 -13.67 24.33
N SER A 116 9.76 -13.37 23.66
CA SER A 116 10.88 -14.30 23.50
C SER A 116 11.70 -14.49 24.78
N ASP A 117 11.95 -13.40 25.53
CA ASP A 117 12.81 -13.43 26.71
C ASP A 117 12.17 -12.85 27.98
N GLY A 118 10.94 -12.34 27.88
CA GLY A 118 10.18 -11.78 28.99
C GLY A 118 10.70 -10.45 29.53
N LYS A 119 11.71 -9.83 28.90
CA LYS A 119 12.25 -8.54 29.35
C LYS A 119 11.45 -7.37 28.80
N THR A 120 11.47 -6.28 29.56
CA THR A 120 10.94 -4.98 29.13
C THR A 120 12.01 -4.19 28.39
N TYR A 121 11.66 -3.70 27.22
CA TYR A 121 12.43 -2.77 26.41
C TYR A 121 11.68 -1.46 26.36
N SER A 122 12.36 -0.36 26.67
CA SER A 122 11.75 0.97 26.72
C SER A 122 12.36 1.87 25.65
N THR A 123 11.54 2.69 25.02
CA THR A 123 12.03 3.79 24.18
C THR A 123 12.72 4.86 25.05
N ASP A 124 13.49 5.74 24.40
CA ASP A 124 13.80 7.05 24.99
C ASP A 124 12.50 7.84 25.27
N VAL A 125 12.60 8.81 26.18
CA VAL A 125 11.45 9.65 26.58
C VAL A 125 11.23 10.82 25.61
N LEU A 126 9.97 11.07 25.26
CA LEU A 126 9.54 12.22 24.47
C LEU A 126 8.78 13.22 25.34
N THR A 127 9.27 14.45 25.49
CA THR A 127 8.57 15.51 26.22
C THR A 127 7.41 16.07 25.39
N ARG A 128 6.18 15.96 25.91
CA ARG A 128 4.96 16.45 25.25
C ARG A 128 3.92 16.92 26.26
N ASP A 129 3.16 17.91 25.80
CA ASP A 129 1.97 18.40 26.48
C ASP A 129 0.74 17.84 25.79
N LEU A 130 -0.23 17.37 26.57
CA LEU A 130 -1.48 16.79 26.08
C LEU A 130 -2.67 17.44 26.81
N ASN A 131 -3.77 17.67 26.11
CA ASN A 131 -4.95 18.34 26.62
C ASN A 131 -6.10 17.33 26.66
N PHE A 132 -6.51 16.88 27.84
CA PHE A 132 -7.61 15.93 28.02
C PHE A 132 -8.90 16.68 28.32
N ARG A 133 -9.97 16.37 27.59
CA ARG A 133 -11.29 16.99 27.74
C ARG A 133 -12.39 15.95 27.58
N LYS A 134 -13.45 16.01 28.37
CA LYS A 134 -14.65 15.16 28.22
C LYS A 134 -15.54 15.60 27.07
N GLN A 135 -15.53 16.90 26.78
CA GLN A 135 -16.25 17.51 25.69
C GLN A 135 -15.37 18.58 25.06
N LEU A 136 -15.56 18.77 23.77
CA LEU A 136 -14.81 19.72 22.97
C LEU A 136 -15.82 20.60 22.24
N THR A 137 -15.89 21.86 22.64
CA THR A 137 -16.70 22.88 21.96
C THR A 137 -15.91 23.41 20.78
N PRO A 138 -16.45 23.37 19.56
CA PRO A 138 -15.74 23.93 18.41
C PRO A 138 -15.70 25.46 18.56
N SER A 139 -14.57 26.07 18.19
CA SER A 139 -14.46 27.51 17.98
C SER A 139 -14.15 27.75 16.52
N VAL A 140 -14.86 28.67 15.88
CA VAL A 140 -14.67 28.94 14.45
C VAL A 140 -14.14 30.36 14.30
N THR A 141 -13.03 30.50 13.58
CA THR A 141 -12.37 31.77 13.27
C THR A 141 -12.64 32.24 11.85
N GLY A 142 -12.98 31.33 10.94
CA GLY A 142 -13.33 31.66 9.56
C GLY A 142 -14.08 30.53 8.86
N VAL A 143 -14.94 30.90 7.91
CA VAL A 143 -15.55 30.00 6.94
C VAL A 143 -15.33 30.64 5.58
N VAL A 144 -14.75 29.89 4.64
CA VAL A 144 -14.53 30.40 3.28
C VAL A 144 -15.88 30.65 2.61
N ASP A 145 -15.98 31.78 1.91
CA ASP A 145 -17.16 32.23 1.16
C ASP A 145 -16.77 32.73 -0.25
N GLY A 146 -17.76 33.03 -1.09
CA GLY A 146 -17.56 33.51 -2.47
C GLY A 146 -17.92 32.48 -3.55
N VAL A 147 -17.15 32.45 -4.64
CA VAL A 147 -17.47 31.58 -5.80
C VAL A 147 -17.19 30.12 -5.46
N ALA A 148 -18.18 29.26 -5.67
CA ALA A 148 -18.08 27.83 -5.43
C ALA A 148 -18.73 27.03 -6.57
N PHE A 149 -18.28 25.80 -6.76
CA PHE A 149 -19.02 24.78 -7.47
C PHE A 149 -19.79 23.88 -6.50
N VAL A 150 -20.75 23.11 -7.04
CA VAL A 150 -21.38 22.04 -6.27
C VAL A 150 -20.31 21.07 -5.79
N ASN A 151 -20.43 20.63 -4.54
CA ASN A 151 -19.49 19.76 -3.83
C ASN A 151 -18.07 20.34 -3.68
N ASP A 152 -17.86 21.63 -3.93
CA ASP A 152 -16.61 22.27 -3.49
C ASP A 152 -16.48 22.13 -1.97
N GLU A 153 -15.26 21.83 -1.52
CA GLU A 153 -14.93 21.81 -0.11
C GLU A 153 -14.90 23.24 0.43
N ILE A 154 -15.84 23.53 1.32
CA ILE A 154 -15.88 24.79 2.06
C ILE A 154 -14.99 24.62 3.28
N GLU A 155 -13.85 25.32 3.28
CA GLU A 155 -12.90 25.28 4.39
C GLU A 155 -13.38 26.11 5.58
N VAL A 156 -13.14 25.57 6.77
CA VAL A 156 -13.48 26.14 8.06
C VAL A 156 -12.23 26.14 8.92
N ASP A 157 -11.79 27.33 9.29
CA ASP A 157 -10.69 27.56 10.22
C ASP A 157 -11.23 27.68 11.62
N GLY A 158 -10.57 27.03 12.57
CA GLY A 158 -10.99 27.06 13.95
C GLY A 158 -10.13 26.19 14.85
N PHE A 159 -10.75 25.71 15.92
CA PHE A 159 -10.16 24.74 16.83
C PHE A 159 -11.27 23.84 17.38
N GLY A 160 -10.85 22.65 17.81
CA GLY A 160 -11.72 21.76 18.56
C GLY A 160 -12.67 20.95 17.68
N PHE A 161 -12.36 20.75 16.39
CA PHE A 161 -13.10 19.79 15.57
C PHE A 161 -12.81 18.35 16.03
N LEU A 162 -13.82 17.48 15.96
CA LEU A 162 -13.69 16.05 16.24
C LEU A 162 -13.02 15.36 15.06
N LEU A 163 -12.19 14.35 15.36
CA LEU A 163 -11.45 13.59 14.33
C LEU A 163 -12.29 12.49 13.67
N GLY A 164 -13.56 12.37 14.05
CA GLY A 164 -14.44 11.30 13.58
C GLY A 164 -14.32 10.00 14.39
N GLY A 165 -14.91 8.94 13.85
CA GLY A 165 -14.84 7.60 14.43
C GLY A 165 -15.46 7.53 15.83
N ASP A 166 -14.69 7.02 16.79
CA ASP A 166 -15.15 6.78 18.15
C ASP A 166 -15.32 8.08 18.98
N GLU A 167 -14.83 9.22 18.50
CA GLU A 167 -15.05 10.54 19.15
C GLU A 167 -16.47 11.07 18.94
N GLY A 168 -17.12 10.65 17.85
CA GLY A 168 -18.33 11.27 17.32
C GLY A 168 -18.04 12.00 16.00
N GLN A 169 -18.82 13.03 15.69
CA GLN A 169 -18.78 13.71 14.40
C GLN A 169 -18.93 15.23 14.55
N THR A 170 -18.08 15.98 13.84
CA THR A 170 -18.30 17.42 13.59
C THR A 170 -19.19 17.59 12.37
N VAL A 171 -20.21 18.44 12.47
CA VAL A 171 -21.15 18.74 11.37
C VAL A 171 -21.32 20.24 11.19
N ALA A 172 -21.44 20.67 9.94
CA ALA A 172 -21.84 22.01 9.57
C ALA A 172 -23.36 22.03 9.34
N GLN A 173 -24.08 22.84 10.13
CA GLN A 173 -25.48 23.13 9.90
C GLN A 173 -25.61 24.38 9.03
N VAL A 174 -26.15 24.22 7.83
CA VAL A 174 -26.30 25.26 6.82
C VAL A 174 -27.77 25.65 6.69
N SER A 175 -28.08 26.94 6.81
CA SER A 175 -29.44 27.47 6.69
C SER A 175 -29.44 28.82 5.96
N GLY A 176 -30.50 29.14 5.22
CA GLY A 176 -30.54 30.38 4.45
C GLY A 176 -31.56 30.35 3.33
N CYS A 177 -31.29 31.09 2.26
CA CYS A 177 -32.08 31.04 1.04
C CYS A 177 -31.17 30.97 -0.20
N PHE A 178 -31.69 30.42 -1.28
CA PHE A 178 -31.00 30.32 -2.56
C PHE A 178 -31.77 31.06 -3.65
N LYS A 179 -31.03 31.81 -4.47
CA LYS A 179 -31.56 32.57 -5.60
C LYS A 179 -30.93 32.03 -6.89
N LEU A 180 -31.72 31.32 -7.68
CA LEU A 180 -31.30 30.86 -9.01
C LEU A 180 -30.91 32.06 -9.89
N GLU A 181 -29.91 31.88 -10.75
CA GLU A 181 -29.47 32.94 -11.69
C GLU A 181 -30.62 33.41 -12.60
N THR A 182 -31.54 32.52 -12.94
CA THR A 182 -32.73 32.80 -13.77
C THR A 182 -33.91 33.40 -13.01
N SER A 183 -33.79 33.59 -11.68
CA SER A 183 -34.86 34.09 -10.82
C SER A 183 -34.42 35.32 -10.02
N SER A 184 -35.38 36.20 -9.73
CA SER A 184 -35.15 37.33 -8.82
C SER A 184 -35.46 37.01 -7.36
N SER A 185 -36.16 35.90 -7.08
CA SER A 185 -36.59 35.53 -5.73
C SER A 185 -35.57 34.63 -5.01
N CYS A 186 -35.22 34.98 -3.77
CA CYS A 186 -34.51 34.07 -2.87
C CYS A 186 -35.51 33.11 -2.21
N VAL A 187 -35.37 31.81 -2.46
CA VAL A 187 -36.25 30.77 -1.92
C VAL A 187 -35.57 30.18 -0.67
N PRO A 188 -36.23 30.16 0.50
CA PRO A 188 -35.68 29.53 1.70
C PRO A 188 -35.34 28.07 1.43
N ILE A 189 -34.15 27.65 1.87
CA ILE A 189 -33.75 26.24 1.83
C ILE A 189 -34.11 25.56 3.14
N ALA A 190 -34.32 24.25 3.11
CA ALA A 190 -34.39 23.47 4.34
C ALA A 190 -33.01 23.44 4.99
N THR A 191 -32.94 23.60 6.32
CA THR A 191 -31.68 23.45 7.05
C THR A 191 -31.05 22.09 6.77
N GLN A 192 -29.78 22.11 6.36
CA GLN A 192 -29.01 20.90 6.09
C GLN A 192 -27.95 20.72 7.18
N GLU A 193 -27.70 19.47 7.55
CA GLU A 193 -26.54 19.10 8.37
C GLU A 193 -25.59 18.27 7.52
N ILE A 194 -24.39 18.79 7.31
CA ILE A 194 -23.37 18.19 6.46
C ILE A 194 -22.21 17.76 7.34
N ALA A 195 -21.77 16.50 7.20
CA ALA A 195 -20.60 16.01 7.90
C ALA A 195 -19.35 16.80 7.48
N MET A 196 -18.53 17.18 8.46
CA MET A 196 -17.23 17.79 8.22
C MET A 196 -16.13 16.73 8.28
N GLN A 197 -15.04 16.98 7.55
CA GLN A 197 -13.83 16.17 7.56
C GLN A 197 -12.64 17.03 8.00
N PRO A 198 -11.75 16.54 8.87
CA PRO A 198 -10.47 17.19 9.12
C PRO A 198 -9.64 17.30 7.83
N ARG A 199 -8.95 18.43 7.63
CA ARG A 199 -8.06 18.65 6.47
C ARG A 199 -6.69 18.01 6.63
N GLU A 200 -6.29 17.83 7.88
CA GLU A 200 -5.00 17.26 8.24
C GLU A 200 -5.21 16.12 9.23
N GLU A 201 -4.47 15.03 9.04
CA GLU A 201 -4.56 13.86 9.91
C GLU A 201 -4.24 14.24 11.37
N LEU A 202 -5.14 13.88 12.29
CA LEU A 202 -5.02 14.16 13.73
C LEU A 202 -5.00 15.66 14.09
N SER A 203 -5.26 16.57 13.15
CA SER A 203 -5.40 18.01 13.41
C SER A 203 -6.85 18.37 13.74
N ARG A 204 -7.03 19.35 14.60
CA ARG A 204 -8.35 19.85 15.02
C ARG A 204 -8.58 21.31 14.63
N GLU A 205 -7.72 21.86 13.79
CA GLU A 205 -7.67 23.29 13.47
C GLU A 205 -8.34 23.64 12.15
N HIS A 206 -8.28 22.71 11.19
CA HIS A 206 -8.83 22.90 9.85
C HIS A 206 -9.74 21.73 9.50
N ALA A 207 -10.95 22.06 9.05
CA ALA A 207 -11.92 21.08 8.57
C ALA A 207 -12.66 21.63 7.36
N SER A 208 -13.22 20.75 6.53
CA SER A 208 -14.06 21.11 5.40
C SER A 208 -15.41 20.41 5.45
N PHE A 209 -16.40 21.00 4.80
CA PHE A 209 -17.62 20.30 4.39
C PHE A 209 -17.91 20.61 2.91
N PRO A 210 -18.49 19.68 2.14
CA PRO A 210 -18.87 19.97 0.76
C PRO A 210 -20.07 20.91 0.70
N PHE A 211 -20.09 21.84 -0.27
CA PHE A 211 -21.32 22.53 -0.67
C PHE A 211 -22.24 21.53 -1.40
N SER A 212 -22.88 20.67 -0.61
CA SER A 212 -23.66 19.53 -1.11
C SER A 212 -24.83 19.99 -2.00
N PRO A 213 -25.17 19.24 -3.07
CA PRO A 213 -26.38 19.51 -3.85
C PRO A 213 -27.68 19.41 -3.02
N LYS A 214 -27.63 18.85 -1.80
CA LYS A 214 -28.74 18.87 -0.83
C LYS A 214 -29.06 20.28 -0.30
N ILE A 215 -28.10 21.21 -0.35
CA ILE A 215 -28.26 22.60 0.12
C ILE A 215 -29.14 23.39 -0.85
N ALA A 216 -28.80 23.38 -2.14
CA ALA A 216 -29.40 24.27 -3.14
C ALA A 216 -29.67 23.63 -4.51
N GLY A 217 -29.40 22.33 -4.68
CA GLY A 217 -29.44 21.65 -5.98
C GLY A 217 -28.16 21.85 -6.78
N ILE A 218 -28.26 21.67 -8.11
CA ILE A 218 -27.11 21.71 -9.04
C ILE A 218 -27.14 22.88 -10.04
N LYS A 219 -28.15 23.74 -9.95
CA LYS A 219 -28.32 24.90 -10.84
C LYS A 219 -27.54 26.09 -10.31
N PRO A 220 -26.92 26.91 -11.18
CA PRO A 220 -26.18 28.09 -10.75
C PRO A 220 -27.09 29.16 -10.12
N GLY A 221 -26.52 29.95 -9.21
CA GLY A 221 -27.23 30.97 -8.44
C GLY A 221 -26.44 31.42 -7.22
N THR A 222 -27.06 32.22 -6.35
CA THR A 222 -26.43 32.76 -5.14
C THR A 222 -27.12 32.22 -3.89
N PHE A 223 -26.34 31.70 -2.94
CA PHE A 223 -26.76 31.33 -1.60
C PHE A 223 -26.40 32.44 -0.62
N THR A 224 -27.33 32.85 0.24
CA THR A 224 -27.02 33.72 1.38
C THR A 224 -27.61 33.10 2.63
N GLY A 225 -26.80 32.95 3.69
CA GLY A 225 -27.24 32.23 4.87
C GLY A 225 -26.25 32.22 6.02
N LYS A 226 -26.37 31.20 6.86
CA LYS A 226 -25.55 30.98 8.05
C LYS A 226 -25.03 29.55 8.09
N VAL A 227 -23.81 29.40 8.59
CA VAL A 227 -23.17 28.13 8.95
C VAL A 227 -22.98 28.11 10.46
N THR A 228 -23.44 27.04 11.12
CA THR A 228 -23.20 26.79 12.55
C THR A 228 -22.52 25.45 12.70
N ILE A 229 -21.39 25.39 13.39
CA ILE A 229 -20.61 24.16 13.56
C ILE A 229 -20.99 23.48 14.86
N PHE A 230 -21.32 22.19 14.79
CA PHE A 230 -21.66 21.35 15.92
C PHE A 230 -20.65 20.22 16.06
N ASN A 231 -20.23 19.95 17.28
CA ASN A 231 -19.63 18.67 17.65
C ASN A 231 -20.70 17.79 18.29
N LYS A 232 -20.97 16.64 17.68
CA LYS A 232 -21.84 15.59 18.19
C LYS A 232 -20.96 14.47 18.72
N HIS A 233 -20.70 14.48 20.03
CA HIS A 233 -19.84 13.51 20.70
C HIS A 233 -20.49 12.12 20.72
N ALA A 234 -19.67 11.06 20.73
CA ALA A 234 -20.16 9.67 20.74
C ALA A 234 -21.02 9.33 21.97
N ASN A 235 -20.83 10.03 23.08
CA ASN A 235 -21.66 9.90 24.29
C ASN A 235 -23.03 10.61 24.19
N GLY A 236 -23.36 11.20 23.04
CA GLY A 236 -24.62 11.90 22.77
C GLY A 236 -24.61 13.38 23.13
N ALA A 237 -23.55 13.92 23.74
CA ALA A 237 -23.43 15.35 23.98
C ALA A 237 -23.29 16.12 22.67
N SER A 238 -23.96 17.27 22.58
CA SER A 238 -23.84 18.17 21.43
C SER A 238 -23.55 19.59 21.90
N VAL A 239 -22.47 20.16 21.35
CA VAL A 239 -22.00 21.52 21.63
C VAL A 239 -21.74 22.23 20.30
N MET A 240 -21.96 23.54 20.24
CA MET A 240 -21.92 24.31 19.01
C MET A 240 -21.09 25.58 19.15
N ALA A 241 -20.54 26.05 18.03
CA ALA A 241 -19.96 27.38 17.88
C ALA A 241 -21.04 28.42 17.59
N ASP A 242 -20.67 29.70 17.62
CA ASP A 242 -21.53 30.77 17.13
C ASP A 242 -21.77 30.65 15.61
N ALA A 243 -22.95 31.09 15.16
CA ALA A 243 -23.31 31.08 13.75
C ALA A 243 -22.55 32.16 12.96
N ILE A 244 -22.03 31.81 11.79
CA ILE A 244 -21.30 32.69 10.88
C ILE A 244 -22.13 32.94 9.63
N ASP A 245 -22.24 34.21 9.23
CA ASP A 245 -22.90 34.58 7.98
C ASP A 245 -22.00 34.23 6.80
N VAL A 246 -22.58 33.69 5.73
CA VAL A 246 -21.86 33.27 4.52
C VAL A 246 -22.66 33.62 3.27
N ASP A 247 -21.94 33.83 2.16
CA ASP A 247 -22.52 34.02 0.83
C ASP A 247 -21.75 33.18 -0.20
N TYR A 248 -22.46 32.41 -1.03
CA TYR A 248 -21.84 31.60 -2.07
C TYR A 248 -22.45 31.88 -3.44
N ASP A 249 -21.60 32.21 -4.41
CA ASP A 249 -21.96 32.26 -5.82
C ASP A 249 -21.69 30.90 -6.46
N LEU A 250 -22.74 30.09 -6.59
CA LEU A 250 -22.68 28.77 -7.18
C LEU A 250 -22.63 28.87 -8.71
N VAL A 251 -21.53 28.43 -9.30
CA VAL A 251 -21.30 28.46 -10.75
C VAL A 251 -21.56 27.11 -11.42
N THR A 252 -21.72 27.16 -12.75
CA THR A 252 -21.99 25.97 -13.57
C THR A 252 -20.79 25.04 -13.62
N ALA A 253 -21.01 23.72 -13.56
CA ALA A 253 -19.96 22.71 -13.62
C ALA A 253 -19.04 22.86 -14.84
N GLN A 254 -17.74 22.58 -14.66
CA GLN A 254 -16.74 22.76 -15.70
C GLN A 254 -15.60 21.75 -15.52
N VAL A 255 -15.06 21.28 -16.64
CA VAL A 255 -13.77 20.55 -16.66
C VAL A 255 -12.64 21.54 -16.89
N PHE A 256 -11.58 21.46 -16.08
CA PHE A 256 -10.37 22.28 -16.20
C PHE A 256 -9.24 21.53 -16.88
N SER A 257 -9.02 20.26 -16.52
CA SER A 257 -7.97 19.42 -17.09
C SER A 257 -8.32 17.93 -17.00
N ALA A 258 -7.58 17.13 -17.74
CA ALA A 258 -7.55 15.68 -17.58
C ALA A 258 -6.10 15.20 -17.61
N ASP A 259 -5.74 14.30 -16.71
CA ASP A 259 -4.41 13.70 -16.63
C ASP A 259 -4.47 12.21 -16.26
N PRO A 260 -3.45 11.41 -16.61
CA PRO A 260 -2.31 11.78 -17.44
C PRO A 260 -2.76 12.12 -18.88
N PRO A 261 -1.99 12.94 -19.63
CA PRO A 261 -2.31 13.27 -21.03
C PRO A 261 -2.21 12.05 -21.96
N LYS A 262 -1.67 10.93 -21.46
CA LYS A 262 -1.51 9.67 -22.15
C LYS A 262 -1.81 8.53 -21.16
N ALA A 263 -2.77 7.67 -21.48
CA ALA A 263 -3.22 6.59 -20.59
C ALA A 263 -3.20 5.22 -21.27
N SER A 264 -2.85 4.18 -20.52
CA SER A 264 -2.85 2.77 -20.97
C SER A 264 -4.15 2.07 -20.57
N LEU A 265 -4.47 0.94 -21.20
CA LEU A 265 -5.57 0.07 -20.75
C LEU A 265 -5.46 -0.22 -19.25
N GLY A 266 -6.56 -0.02 -18.51
CA GLY A 266 -6.63 -0.20 -17.05
C GLY A 266 -6.13 0.99 -16.22
N GLN A 267 -5.56 2.02 -16.84
CA GLN A 267 -5.11 3.23 -16.16
C GLN A 267 -6.29 4.18 -15.88
N TYR A 268 -6.24 4.88 -14.75
CA TYR A 268 -7.14 5.99 -14.46
C TYR A 268 -6.77 7.22 -15.27
N VAL A 269 -7.79 7.90 -15.79
CA VAL A 269 -7.76 9.29 -16.26
C VAL A 269 -8.51 10.12 -15.24
N PHE A 270 -7.78 10.96 -14.53
CA PHE A 270 -8.27 11.93 -13.56
C PHE A 270 -8.77 13.16 -14.31
N VAL A 271 -10.05 13.50 -14.14
CA VAL A 271 -10.66 14.68 -14.74
C VAL A 271 -10.89 15.69 -13.63
N HIS A 272 -10.09 16.75 -13.66
CA HIS A 272 -10.15 17.84 -12.69
C HIS A 272 -11.09 18.93 -13.19
N GLY A 273 -11.93 19.42 -12.28
CA GLY A 273 -12.98 20.37 -12.61
C GLY A 273 -13.62 20.93 -11.36
N GLY A 274 -14.88 21.33 -11.50
CA GLY A 274 -15.74 21.70 -10.39
C GLY A 274 -17.19 21.40 -10.72
N GLY A 275 -17.98 21.07 -9.70
CA GLY A 275 -19.43 20.87 -9.83
C GLY A 275 -19.83 19.43 -10.09
N PHE A 276 -18.92 18.48 -9.90
CA PHE A 276 -19.19 17.07 -10.06
C PHE A 276 -20.03 16.53 -8.90
N VAL A 277 -20.86 15.53 -9.20
CA VAL A 277 -21.73 14.85 -8.25
C VAL A 277 -21.70 13.33 -8.46
N GLY A 278 -21.86 12.58 -7.38
CA GLY A 278 -21.97 11.12 -7.39
C GLY A 278 -22.05 10.56 -5.96
N GLY A 279 -22.15 9.24 -5.83
CA GLY A 279 -22.23 8.53 -4.54
C GLY A 279 -23.61 8.57 -3.87
N ASP A 280 -24.37 9.66 -4.01
CA ASP A 280 -25.75 9.76 -3.54
C ASP A 280 -26.77 9.18 -4.56
N PRO A 281 -27.89 8.59 -4.11
CA PRO A 281 -28.96 8.18 -5.01
C PRO A 281 -29.47 9.34 -5.89
N GLY A 282 -29.48 9.12 -7.20
CA GLY A 282 -29.91 10.13 -8.17
C GLY A 282 -28.89 11.23 -8.46
N ALA A 283 -27.66 11.12 -7.96
CA ALA A 283 -26.52 11.97 -8.32
C ALA A 283 -25.61 11.24 -9.33
N LEU A 284 -25.37 11.85 -10.50
CA LEU A 284 -24.49 11.31 -11.54
C LEU A 284 -23.76 12.44 -12.28
N THR A 285 -22.47 12.23 -12.53
CA THR A 285 -21.67 13.02 -13.48
C THR A 285 -21.47 12.18 -14.74
N GLU A 286 -21.82 12.72 -15.89
CA GLU A 286 -21.51 12.18 -17.22
C GLU A 286 -20.53 13.12 -17.93
N LEU A 287 -19.61 12.57 -18.71
CA LEU A 287 -18.66 13.32 -19.52
C LEU A 287 -18.96 13.05 -20.99
N GLU A 288 -19.49 14.06 -21.69
CA GLU A 288 -19.69 14.00 -23.13
C GLU A 288 -18.42 14.47 -23.84
N LEU A 289 -17.83 13.59 -24.67
CA LEU A 289 -16.68 13.90 -25.51
C LEU A 289 -17.12 14.02 -26.97
N THR A 290 -16.72 15.11 -27.63
CA THR A 290 -16.99 15.36 -29.06
C THR A 290 -15.72 15.82 -29.76
N GLY A 291 -15.31 15.14 -30.84
CA GLY A 291 -14.06 15.48 -31.50
C GLY A 291 -13.65 14.51 -32.60
N THR A 292 -12.35 14.35 -32.78
CA THR A 292 -11.76 13.37 -33.68
C THR A 292 -10.81 12.44 -32.93
N PHE A 293 -10.80 11.17 -33.33
CA PHE A 293 -9.79 10.21 -32.91
C PHE A 293 -8.86 9.90 -34.09
N ASN A 294 -7.57 10.12 -33.88
CA ASN A 294 -6.51 9.81 -34.84
C ASN A 294 -5.78 8.56 -34.40
N LYS A 295 -6.26 7.41 -34.86
CA LYS A 295 -5.60 6.11 -34.64
C LYS A 295 -4.26 6.09 -35.37
N THR A 296 -3.20 5.62 -34.70
CA THR A 296 -1.84 5.58 -35.26
C THR A 296 -1.84 4.82 -36.59
N GLY A 297 -1.34 5.45 -37.65
CA GLY A 297 -1.27 4.87 -38.99
C GLY A 297 -2.57 4.94 -39.81
N MET A 298 -3.63 5.55 -39.28
CA MET A 298 -4.92 5.72 -39.96
C MET A 298 -5.29 7.20 -40.16
N SER A 299 -6.37 7.45 -40.90
CA SER A 299 -6.94 8.80 -41.02
C SER A 299 -7.81 9.15 -39.80
N PRO A 300 -7.85 10.42 -39.35
CA PRO A 300 -8.72 10.84 -38.26
C PRO A 300 -10.21 10.57 -38.55
N ALA A 301 -10.93 10.05 -37.56
CA ALA A 301 -12.37 9.80 -37.62
C ALA A 301 -13.12 10.65 -36.57
N PRO A 302 -14.31 11.18 -36.88
CA PRO A 302 -15.12 11.86 -35.88
C PRO A 302 -15.60 10.87 -34.81
N ILE A 303 -15.64 11.30 -33.57
CA ILE A 303 -16.15 10.50 -32.45
C ILE A 303 -17.02 11.36 -31.53
N THR A 304 -18.08 10.75 -31.02
CA THR A 304 -18.93 11.30 -29.96
C THR A 304 -19.22 10.16 -29.01
N MET A 305 -18.91 10.35 -27.73
CA MET A 305 -19.10 9.33 -26.71
C MET A 305 -19.51 9.95 -25.38
N ASN A 306 -20.23 9.17 -24.59
CA ASN A 306 -20.59 9.52 -23.22
C ASN A 306 -19.87 8.57 -22.26
N LEU A 307 -19.04 9.14 -21.39
CA LEU A 307 -18.32 8.39 -20.38
C LEU A 307 -18.96 8.61 -19.02
N ILE A 308 -19.08 7.53 -18.25
CA ILE A 308 -19.54 7.56 -16.87
C ILE A 308 -18.31 7.35 -15.98
N PRO A 309 -17.67 8.43 -15.48
CA PRO A 309 -16.56 8.29 -14.56
C PRO A 309 -17.04 7.90 -13.16
N GLU A 310 -16.12 7.38 -12.36
CA GLU A 310 -16.29 7.25 -10.92
C GLU A 310 -16.16 8.63 -10.26
N PHE A 311 -17.12 8.96 -9.39
CA PHE A 311 -17.05 10.18 -8.57
C PHE A 311 -16.07 9.99 -7.42
N VAL A 312 -15.07 10.87 -7.34
CA VAL A 312 -14.11 10.92 -6.22
C VAL A 312 -14.52 12.03 -5.25
N GLU A 313 -14.65 13.25 -5.76
CA GLU A 313 -15.06 14.44 -5.01
C GLU A 313 -15.59 15.54 -5.96
N GLY A 314 -16.08 16.66 -5.43
CA GLY A 314 -16.70 17.72 -6.23
C GLY A 314 -15.82 18.31 -7.33
N ARG A 315 -14.50 18.17 -7.20
CA ARG A 315 -13.50 18.66 -8.15
C ARG A 315 -12.76 17.56 -8.92
N LEU A 316 -13.07 16.30 -8.64
CA LEU A 316 -12.39 15.17 -9.27
C LEU A 316 -13.35 14.02 -9.55
N VAL A 317 -13.36 13.60 -10.81
CA VAL A 317 -13.88 12.30 -11.21
C VAL A 317 -12.76 11.52 -11.89
N ARG A 318 -12.77 10.19 -11.79
CA ARG A 318 -11.78 9.33 -12.43
C ARG A 318 -12.45 8.35 -13.38
N TYR A 319 -11.92 8.23 -14.57
CA TYR A 319 -12.40 7.31 -15.59
C TYR A 319 -11.34 6.21 -15.80
N VAL A 320 -11.75 4.94 -15.84
CA VAL A 320 -10.83 3.84 -16.17
C VAL A 320 -10.88 3.63 -17.66
N LEU A 321 -9.74 3.70 -18.34
CA LEU A 321 -9.65 3.29 -19.73
C LEU A 321 -9.86 1.76 -19.80
N ASN A 322 -11.01 1.31 -20.29
CA ASN A 322 -11.44 -0.09 -20.25
C ASN A 322 -12.02 -0.55 -21.60
N THR A 323 -12.26 -1.86 -21.75
CA THR A 323 -12.74 -2.47 -23.00
C THR A 323 -14.27 -2.53 -23.14
N ASP A 324 -15.01 -2.14 -22.11
CA ASP A 324 -16.42 -2.49 -21.97
C ASP A 324 -17.35 -1.32 -22.32
N ASP A 325 -16.82 -0.10 -22.40
CA ASP A 325 -17.56 1.10 -22.75
C ASP A 325 -17.50 1.47 -24.24
N GLU A 326 -18.10 2.60 -24.62
CA GLU A 326 -18.14 3.07 -26.00
C GLU A 326 -16.75 3.24 -26.63
N LEU A 327 -15.75 3.68 -25.85
CA LEU A 327 -14.38 3.81 -26.34
C LEU A 327 -13.74 2.43 -26.50
N GLY A 328 -13.82 1.59 -25.48
CA GLY A 328 -13.27 0.23 -25.44
C GLY A 328 -13.85 -0.73 -26.48
N THR A 329 -15.11 -0.54 -26.87
CA THR A 329 -15.76 -1.32 -27.93
C THR A 329 -15.47 -0.78 -29.33
N SER A 330 -14.99 0.46 -29.44
CA SER A 330 -14.64 1.10 -30.73
C SER A 330 -13.19 0.88 -31.16
N LEU A 331 -12.30 0.53 -30.22
CA LEU A 331 -10.87 0.33 -30.42
C LEU A 331 -10.40 -0.92 -29.69
N ASP A 332 -9.52 -1.71 -30.30
CA ASP A 332 -8.80 -2.75 -29.57
C ASP A 332 -7.67 -2.12 -28.74
N LEU A 333 -7.99 -1.71 -27.51
CA LEU A 333 -7.06 -1.02 -26.60
C LEU A 333 -5.81 -1.82 -26.22
N ARG A 334 -5.73 -3.12 -26.59
CA ARG A 334 -4.52 -3.92 -26.39
C ARG A 334 -3.49 -3.70 -27.49
N THR A 335 -3.94 -3.43 -28.71
CA THR A 335 -3.07 -3.35 -29.90
C THR A 335 -3.09 -1.98 -30.55
N GLU A 336 -4.11 -1.18 -30.30
CA GLU A 336 -4.36 0.09 -30.95
C GLU A 336 -4.00 1.27 -30.05
N THR A 337 -3.24 2.21 -30.62
CA THR A 337 -2.90 3.49 -29.99
C THR A 337 -3.43 4.64 -30.83
N GLY A 338 -3.58 5.82 -30.25
CA GLY A 338 -4.00 6.99 -31.02
C GLY A 338 -4.17 8.22 -30.16
N LYS A 339 -4.75 9.27 -30.74
CA LYS A 339 -4.97 10.54 -30.07
C LYS A 339 -6.38 11.04 -30.28
N PHE A 340 -7.06 11.35 -29.19
CA PHE A 340 -8.28 12.16 -29.22
C PHE A 340 -7.94 13.65 -29.24
N THR A 341 -8.70 14.43 -30.01
CA THR A 341 -8.68 15.90 -29.95
C THR A 341 -10.08 16.42 -30.15
N GLY A 342 -10.57 17.22 -29.20
CA GLY A 342 -11.95 17.70 -29.22
C GLY A 342 -12.32 18.46 -27.98
N ARG A 343 -13.57 18.29 -27.55
CA ARG A 343 -14.13 18.93 -26.37
C ARG A 343 -14.67 17.89 -25.39
N ILE A 344 -14.63 18.25 -24.12
CA ILE A 344 -15.25 17.53 -23.01
C ILE A 344 -16.29 18.44 -22.36
N THR A 345 -17.49 17.93 -22.11
CA THR A 345 -18.57 18.68 -21.47
C THR A 345 -19.14 17.85 -20.32
N PRO A 346 -19.09 18.35 -19.07
CA PRO A 346 -19.71 17.64 -17.96
C PRO A 346 -21.23 17.83 -18.00
N ILE A 347 -21.98 16.76 -17.78
CA ILE A 347 -23.45 16.77 -17.64
C ILE A 347 -23.77 16.23 -16.25
N ILE A 348 -24.40 17.07 -15.45
CA ILE A 348 -24.64 16.82 -14.03
C ILE A 348 -26.11 16.50 -13.84
N HIS A 349 -26.38 15.36 -13.21
CA HIS A 349 -27.73 14.91 -12.87
C HIS A 349 -27.88 14.87 -11.35
N TYR A 350 -28.96 15.46 -10.84
CA TYR A 350 -29.31 15.36 -9.43
C TYR A 350 -30.82 15.38 -9.23
N GLY A 351 -31.37 14.26 -8.76
CA GLY A 351 -32.81 14.08 -8.63
C GLY A 351 -33.50 14.16 -9.99
N GLY A 352 -34.37 15.16 -10.18
CA GLY A 352 -35.05 15.40 -11.46
C GLY A 352 -34.37 16.44 -12.35
N ASP A 353 -33.30 17.06 -11.89
CA ASP A 353 -32.61 18.12 -12.62
C ASP A 353 -31.42 17.58 -13.41
N THR A 354 -31.22 18.16 -14.60
CA THR A 354 -30.04 17.94 -15.44
C THR A 354 -29.47 19.30 -15.82
N VAL A 355 -28.17 19.51 -15.56
CA VAL A 355 -27.45 20.74 -15.91
C VAL A 355 -26.26 20.37 -16.80
N ARG A 356 -26.22 20.99 -17.99
CA ARG A 356 -25.09 20.86 -18.90
C ARG A 356 -24.05 21.92 -18.56
N GLY A 357 -22.83 21.47 -18.27
CA GLY A 357 -21.72 22.29 -17.86
C GLY A 357 -21.05 23.05 -19.00
N VAL A 358 -19.99 23.77 -18.64
CA VAL A 358 -19.14 24.48 -19.60
C VAL A 358 -18.26 23.48 -20.35
N SER A 359 -18.38 23.50 -21.67
CA SER A 359 -17.55 22.67 -22.55
C SER A 359 -16.11 23.20 -22.60
N SER A 360 -15.12 22.34 -22.47
CA SER A 360 -13.68 22.66 -22.48
C SER A 360 -12.94 21.90 -23.57
N GLN A 361 -11.80 22.43 -24.05
CA GLN A 361 -10.93 21.70 -24.99
C GLN A 361 -10.24 20.54 -24.26
N ALA A 362 -10.12 19.40 -24.94
CA ALA A 362 -9.46 18.22 -24.41
C ALA A 362 -8.67 17.49 -25.50
N ALA A 363 -7.53 16.94 -25.10
CA ALA A 363 -6.74 16.02 -25.89
C ALA A 363 -6.14 14.99 -24.96
N PHE A 364 -6.22 13.71 -25.33
CA PHE A 364 -5.59 12.63 -24.60
C PHE A 364 -5.12 11.56 -25.59
N ASP A 365 -4.02 10.91 -25.25
CA ASP A 365 -3.41 9.87 -26.06
C ASP A 365 -3.71 8.48 -25.44
N ILE A 366 -4.02 7.52 -26.29
CA ILE A 366 -4.09 6.10 -25.90
C ILE A 366 -2.68 5.52 -26.05
N ALA A 367 -2.11 5.12 -24.92
CA ALA A 367 -0.80 4.51 -24.81
C ALA A 367 -0.82 3.03 -25.18
N PRO A 368 0.35 2.45 -25.54
CA PRO A 368 0.49 1.00 -25.55
C PRO A 368 0.17 0.41 -24.17
N VAL A 369 -0.42 -0.79 -24.14
CA VAL A 369 -0.76 -1.48 -22.89
C VAL A 369 0.49 -1.66 -22.01
N LYS A 370 0.31 -1.42 -20.71
CA LYS A 370 1.33 -1.53 -19.67
C LYS A 370 0.82 -2.48 -18.59
N GLN A 371 1.69 -3.37 -18.09
CA GLN A 371 1.45 -4.11 -16.87
C GLN A 371 2.00 -3.34 -15.67
N VAL A 372 1.20 -3.18 -14.61
CA VAL A 372 1.69 -2.70 -13.32
C VAL A 372 1.59 -3.84 -12.32
N VAL A 373 2.66 -4.10 -11.58
CA VAL A 373 2.71 -5.17 -10.57
C VAL A 373 2.99 -4.57 -9.22
N TRP A 374 2.08 -4.80 -8.27
CA TRP A 374 2.24 -4.45 -6.88
C TRP A 374 2.85 -5.62 -6.09
N LEU A 375 4.01 -5.38 -5.48
CA LEU A 375 4.70 -6.30 -4.60
C LEU A 375 4.32 -6.01 -3.15
N GLU A 376 3.43 -6.83 -2.59
CA GLU A 376 2.99 -6.73 -1.20
C GLU A 376 3.93 -7.51 -0.28
N TYR A 377 4.78 -6.80 0.46
CA TYR A 377 5.64 -7.38 1.49
C TYR A 377 4.85 -7.53 2.80
N GLN A 378 4.33 -8.72 3.08
CA GLN A 378 3.54 -8.94 4.29
C GLN A 378 4.40 -8.85 5.56
N PRO A 379 3.82 -8.57 6.74
CA PRO A 379 4.55 -8.62 8.00
C PRO A 379 5.33 -9.93 8.18
N SER A 380 4.74 -11.06 7.78
CA SER A 380 5.39 -12.37 7.84
C SER A 380 6.65 -12.50 6.97
N TYR A 381 6.77 -11.74 5.87
CA TYR A 381 8.00 -11.68 5.07
C TYR A 381 9.14 -11.04 5.87
N VAL A 382 8.86 -9.92 6.56
CA VAL A 382 9.85 -9.24 7.43
C VAL A 382 10.26 -10.15 8.58
N GLU A 383 9.30 -10.91 9.13
CA GLU A 383 9.60 -11.94 10.14
C GLU A 383 10.44 -13.09 9.56
N GLY A 384 10.19 -13.51 8.32
CA GLY A 384 11.00 -14.52 7.65
C GLY A 384 12.46 -14.09 7.48
N LEU A 385 12.73 -12.80 7.25
CA LEU A 385 14.11 -12.28 7.20
C LEU A 385 14.86 -12.42 8.52
N ARG A 386 14.15 -12.49 9.66
CA ARG A 386 14.78 -12.77 10.97
C ARG A 386 15.40 -14.17 11.00
N ASP A 387 14.77 -15.16 10.35
CA ASP A 387 15.31 -16.53 10.31
C ASP A 387 16.59 -16.63 9.47
N PHE A 388 16.80 -15.71 8.53
CA PHE A 388 18.07 -15.53 7.81
C PHE A 388 19.09 -14.68 8.57
N GLY A 389 18.69 -14.04 9.68
CA GLY A 389 19.52 -13.04 10.37
C GLY A 389 19.66 -11.72 9.62
N LEU A 390 18.75 -11.41 8.68
CA LEU A 390 18.86 -10.29 7.74
C LEU A 390 17.76 -9.21 7.91
N ARG A 391 16.97 -9.27 8.97
CA ARG A 391 15.87 -8.31 9.23
C ARG A 391 16.31 -6.84 9.12
N ALA A 392 17.48 -6.50 9.67
CA ALA A 392 18.00 -5.12 9.65
C ALA A 392 18.28 -4.57 8.23
N VAL A 393 18.46 -5.44 7.24
CA VAL A 393 18.75 -5.07 5.84
C VAL A 393 17.56 -5.32 4.90
N ASP A 394 16.35 -5.45 5.44
CA ASP A 394 15.10 -5.61 4.68
C ASP A 394 15.02 -4.64 3.48
N HIS A 395 15.17 -3.33 3.73
CA HIS A 395 15.09 -2.32 2.68
C HIS A 395 16.07 -2.59 1.51
N LYS A 396 17.31 -3.02 1.80
CA LYS A 396 18.33 -3.31 0.77
C LYS A 396 17.99 -4.56 -0.04
N ILE A 397 17.36 -5.55 0.59
CA ILE A 397 16.89 -6.76 -0.09
C ILE A 397 15.74 -6.40 -1.04
N ARG A 398 14.77 -5.58 -0.59
CA ARG A 398 13.67 -5.10 -1.45
C ARG A 398 14.17 -4.29 -2.64
N GLU A 399 15.16 -3.42 -2.44
CA GLU A 399 15.83 -2.69 -3.51
C GLU A 399 16.47 -3.65 -4.53
N ARG A 400 17.18 -4.68 -4.05
CA ARG A 400 17.79 -5.68 -4.94
C ARG A 400 16.75 -6.49 -5.72
N ILE A 401 15.62 -6.85 -5.09
CA ILE A 401 14.51 -7.54 -5.75
C ILE A 401 13.98 -6.71 -6.93
N LEU A 402 13.78 -5.41 -6.74
CA LEU A 402 13.32 -4.52 -7.80
C LEU A 402 14.34 -4.37 -8.93
N VAL A 403 15.64 -4.28 -8.60
CA VAL A 403 16.72 -4.26 -9.60
C VAL A 403 16.68 -5.53 -10.46
N GLU A 404 16.50 -6.68 -9.83
CA GLU A 404 16.44 -7.98 -10.51
C GLU A 404 15.22 -8.09 -11.44
N LEU A 405 14.03 -7.69 -10.97
CA LEU A 405 12.82 -7.68 -11.79
C LEU A 405 12.91 -6.73 -12.99
N ALA A 406 13.43 -5.51 -12.76
CA ALA A 406 13.63 -4.54 -13.84
C ALA A 406 14.61 -5.05 -14.91
N ARG A 407 15.64 -5.82 -14.50
CA ARG A 407 16.58 -6.46 -15.40
C ARG A 407 15.93 -7.59 -16.20
N ILE A 408 15.18 -8.47 -15.56
CA ILE A 408 14.50 -9.62 -16.19
C ILE A 408 13.54 -9.15 -17.29
N TYR A 409 12.76 -8.10 -17.02
CA TYR A 409 11.74 -7.58 -17.93
C TYR A 409 12.19 -6.37 -18.77
N GLN A 410 13.49 -6.09 -18.83
CA GLN A 410 14.01 -4.96 -19.59
C GLN A 410 13.52 -4.99 -21.05
N GLY A 411 12.95 -3.87 -21.52
CA GLY A 411 12.38 -3.76 -22.87
C GLY A 411 10.95 -4.28 -23.03
N VAL A 412 10.29 -4.71 -21.94
CA VAL A 412 8.86 -5.04 -21.88
C VAL A 412 8.13 -3.90 -21.15
N ASN A 413 6.91 -3.53 -21.55
CA ASN A 413 6.16 -2.44 -20.92
C ASN A 413 5.49 -2.89 -19.62
N ILE A 414 6.31 -3.10 -18.60
CA ILE A 414 5.92 -3.54 -17.25
C ILE A 414 6.61 -2.69 -16.19
N GLU A 415 5.93 -2.46 -15.07
CA GLU A 415 6.39 -1.63 -13.97
C GLU A 415 6.12 -2.32 -12.63
N PHE A 416 7.13 -2.34 -11.76
CA PHE A 416 7.04 -2.96 -10.43
C PHE A 416 7.00 -1.89 -9.35
N ARG A 417 6.09 -2.02 -8.40
CA ARG A 417 5.89 -1.07 -7.30
C ARG A 417 5.79 -1.77 -5.96
N ALA A 418 6.36 -1.17 -4.92
CA ALA A 418 6.21 -1.64 -3.53
C ALA A 418 4.95 -1.05 -2.85
N GLU A 419 4.38 0.00 -3.42
CA GLU A 419 3.16 0.65 -2.96
C GLU A 419 1.97 0.28 -3.86
N VAL A 420 0.77 0.27 -3.27
CA VAL A 420 -0.46 -0.01 -4.00
C VAL A 420 -0.66 1.05 -5.10
N PRO A 421 -0.85 0.66 -6.38
CA PRO A 421 -1.14 1.59 -7.45
C PRO A 421 -2.44 2.36 -7.20
N THR A 422 -2.39 3.68 -7.31
CA THR A 422 -3.56 4.58 -7.18
C THR A 422 -3.99 5.18 -8.52
N ASP A 423 -3.14 5.07 -9.52
CA ASP A 423 -3.27 5.54 -10.91
C ASP A 423 -3.68 4.42 -11.88
N PHE A 424 -3.75 3.16 -11.45
CA PHE A 424 -4.24 2.02 -12.23
C PHE A 424 -5.37 1.30 -11.48
N ALA A 425 -6.45 0.99 -12.20
CA ALA A 425 -7.52 0.11 -11.73
C ALA A 425 -7.20 -1.36 -11.98
N LEU A 426 -6.49 -1.66 -13.08
CA LEU A 426 -6.02 -2.99 -13.41
C LEU A 426 -4.52 -3.07 -13.15
N TYR A 427 -4.14 -3.83 -12.12
CA TYR A 427 -2.76 -4.13 -11.79
C TYR A 427 -2.69 -5.52 -11.16
N GLU A 428 -1.58 -6.21 -11.38
CA GLU A 428 -1.31 -7.51 -10.79
C GLU A 428 -0.84 -7.34 -9.35
N HIS A 429 -1.29 -8.21 -8.46
CA HIS A 429 -0.90 -8.22 -7.06
C HIS A 429 -0.11 -9.48 -6.76
N VAL A 430 1.10 -9.33 -6.19
CA VAL A 430 1.94 -10.45 -5.79
C VAL A 430 2.29 -10.33 -4.31
N ALA A 431 1.91 -11.33 -3.52
CA ALA A 431 2.22 -11.36 -2.08
C ALA A 431 3.57 -12.04 -1.82
N LEU A 432 4.44 -11.37 -1.09
CA LEU A 432 5.62 -11.95 -0.47
C LEU A 432 5.32 -12.32 0.98
N VAL A 433 5.57 -13.58 1.31
CA VAL A 433 5.13 -14.21 2.56
C VAL A 433 6.29 -14.90 3.24
N GLY A 434 6.24 -14.99 4.58
CA GLY A 434 7.27 -15.67 5.36
C GLY A 434 7.30 -17.19 5.14
N VAL A 435 6.18 -17.87 5.41
CA VAL A 435 6.04 -19.34 5.30
C VAL A 435 5.28 -19.72 4.04
N ASP A 436 5.49 -20.94 3.53
CA ASP A 436 4.59 -21.58 2.55
C ASP A 436 3.35 -22.14 3.27
N PRO A 437 2.16 -21.52 3.14
CA PRO A 437 0.96 -21.97 3.83
C PRO A 437 0.42 -23.29 3.26
N ASN A 438 0.83 -23.67 2.05
CA ASN A 438 0.44 -24.94 1.45
C ASN A 438 1.26 -26.11 2.02
N ASN A 439 2.39 -25.83 2.68
CA ASN A 439 3.31 -26.83 3.22
C ASN A 439 3.77 -27.85 2.16
N GLN A 440 3.98 -27.38 0.94
CA GLN A 440 4.43 -28.18 -0.20
C GLN A 440 5.92 -27.97 -0.50
N GLY A 441 6.55 -26.99 0.14
CA GLY A 441 7.96 -26.65 -0.10
C GLY A 441 8.16 -25.91 -1.42
N LEU A 442 7.12 -25.22 -1.90
CA LEU A 442 7.20 -24.37 -3.08
C LEU A 442 7.97 -23.09 -2.72
N PHE A 443 8.77 -22.57 -3.65
CA PHE A 443 9.43 -21.27 -3.49
C PHE A 443 8.48 -20.11 -3.87
N GLY A 444 7.65 -20.33 -4.88
CA GLY A 444 6.57 -19.45 -5.29
C GLY A 444 5.43 -20.26 -5.90
N TYR A 445 4.26 -19.65 -6.00
CA TYR A 445 3.12 -20.25 -6.66
C TYR A 445 2.13 -19.19 -7.16
N ASP A 446 1.93 -19.13 -8.47
CA ASP A 446 0.78 -18.48 -9.09
C ASP A 446 -0.48 -19.36 -8.90
N ASN A 447 -1.46 -18.90 -8.13
CA ASN A 447 -2.74 -19.58 -7.91
C ASN A 447 -3.88 -19.00 -8.75
N SER A 448 -3.59 -18.17 -9.76
CA SER A 448 -4.60 -17.56 -10.62
C SER A 448 -5.23 -18.58 -11.60
N PRO A 449 -6.56 -18.59 -11.79
CA PRO A 449 -7.20 -19.53 -12.71
C PRO A 449 -6.88 -19.16 -14.16
N GLY A 450 -6.49 -20.11 -15.02
CA GLY A 450 -6.24 -19.84 -16.45
C GLY A 450 -4.92 -19.13 -16.76
N LYS A 451 -3.94 -19.25 -15.85
CA LYS A 451 -2.54 -18.85 -16.05
C LYS A 451 -1.83 -19.68 -17.14
N ASP A 452 -0.55 -19.41 -17.34
CA ASP A 452 0.40 -20.13 -18.19
C ASP A 452 0.30 -19.90 -19.69
N ASN A 453 -0.86 -20.09 -20.32
CA ASN A 453 -0.96 -20.05 -21.78
C ASN A 453 -1.96 -19.00 -22.26
N GLY A 454 -1.45 -17.95 -22.91
CA GLY A 454 -2.28 -16.92 -23.55
C GLY A 454 -3.02 -16.00 -22.57
N ASN A 455 -2.68 -16.05 -21.28
CA ASN A 455 -3.24 -15.13 -20.30
C ASN A 455 -2.72 -13.71 -20.55
N VAL A 456 -3.64 -12.78 -20.72
CA VAL A 456 -3.35 -11.36 -20.96
C VAL A 456 -4.05 -10.45 -19.96
N ARG A 457 -4.60 -11.01 -18.88
CA ARG A 457 -5.23 -10.21 -17.82
C ARG A 457 -4.17 -9.35 -17.15
N LEU A 458 -4.57 -8.15 -16.77
CA LEU A 458 -3.68 -7.17 -16.13
C LEU A 458 -3.86 -7.12 -14.62
N TYR A 459 -4.74 -7.94 -14.06
CA TYR A 459 -5.24 -7.84 -12.68
C TYR A 459 -5.18 -9.16 -11.90
N ASP A 460 -4.29 -10.07 -12.29
CA ASP A 460 -4.16 -11.34 -11.58
C ASP A 460 -3.68 -11.15 -10.13
N GLN A 461 -4.12 -12.06 -9.26
CA GLN A 461 -3.77 -12.08 -7.84
C GLN A 461 -2.93 -13.31 -7.53
N LEU A 462 -1.64 -13.10 -7.34
CA LEU A 462 -0.62 -14.08 -6.96
C LEU A 462 -0.35 -13.90 -5.47
N GLY A 463 -1.38 -14.13 -4.66
CA GLY A 463 -1.35 -13.84 -3.24
C GLY A 463 -2.63 -14.30 -2.55
N GLY A 464 -2.50 -14.77 -1.31
CA GLY A 464 -3.66 -15.17 -0.51
C GLY A 464 -4.35 -16.43 -1.03
N VAL A 465 -5.55 -16.71 -0.50
CA VAL A 465 -6.31 -17.94 -0.78
C VAL A 465 -7.23 -17.75 -2.00
N ASN A 466 -7.09 -18.62 -2.99
CA ASN A 466 -8.02 -18.75 -4.11
C ASN A 466 -8.88 -20.00 -3.95
N ALA A 467 -10.15 -19.80 -3.59
CA ALA A 467 -11.10 -20.89 -3.37
C ALA A 467 -11.41 -21.69 -4.64
N LYS A 468 -11.37 -21.07 -5.82
CA LYS A 468 -11.64 -21.75 -7.10
C LYS A 468 -10.51 -22.72 -7.43
N THR A 469 -9.26 -22.27 -7.30
CA THR A 469 -8.06 -23.10 -7.51
C THR A 469 -8.02 -24.29 -6.53
N GLN A 470 -8.45 -24.10 -5.28
CA GLN A 470 -8.62 -25.19 -4.31
C GLN A 470 -9.71 -26.20 -4.73
N GLN A 471 -10.85 -25.72 -5.21
CA GLN A 471 -11.93 -26.59 -5.68
C GLN A 471 -11.49 -27.46 -6.87
N ASP A 472 -10.59 -26.94 -7.70
CA ASP A 472 -9.99 -27.66 -8.82
C ASP A 472 -8.88 -28.64 -8.39
N GLY A 473 -8.59 -28.75 -7.09
CA GLY A 473 -7.66 -29.71 -6.50
C GLY A 473 -6.20 -29.26 -6.42
N TYR A 474 -5.92 -28.00 -6.72
CA TYR A 474 -4.58 -27.41 -6.66
C TYR A 474 -4.31 -26.69 -5.33
N ALA A 475 -3.06 -26.29 -5.12
CA ALA A 475 -2.67 -25.46 -3.98
C ALA A 475 -3.48 -24.15 -3.98
N GLY A 476 -4.03 -23.78 -2.84
CA GLY A 476 -4.94 -22.65 -2.77
C GLY A 476 -4.27 -21.32 -2.52
N PHE A 477 -3.12 -21.33 -1.87
CA PHE A 477 -2.42 -20.12 -1.47
C PHE A 477 -1.34 -19.77 -2.49
N GLY A 478 -1.40 -18.57 -3.07
CA GLY A 478 -0.40 -18.05 -3.99
C GLY A 478 0.57 -17.06 -3.32
N GLY A 479 1.69 -16.80 -3.98
CA GLY A 479 2.72 -15.85 -3.53
C GLY A 479 4.13 -16.42 -3.58
N VAL A 480 5.10 -15.67 -3.05
CA VAL A 480 6.51 -16.08 -2.93
C VAL A 480 6.86 -16.29 -1.46
N PHE A 481 7.42 -17.47 -1.14
CA PHE A 481 7.58 -17.97 0.21
C PHE A 481 9.04 -17.92 0.66
N LEU A 482 9.39 -16.90 1.44
CA LEU A 482 10.76 -16.58 1.81
C LEU A 482 11.46 -17.73 2.55
N ARG A 483 10.82 -18.33 3.55
CA ARG A 483 11.39 -19.46 4.32
C ARG A 483 11.60 -20.70 3.49
N SER A 484 10.82 -20.91 2.43
CA SER A 484 11.02 -22.06 1.55
C SER A 484 12.40 -22.03 0.89
N LEU A 485 12.98 -20.84 0.65
CA LEU A 485 14.34 -20.70 0.10
C LEU A 485 15.42 -21.29 1.02
N MET A 486 15.17 -21.45 2.32
CA MET A 486 16.05 -22.22 3.22
C MET A 486 16.21 -23.68 2.77
N GLY A 487 15.33 -24.19 1.89
CA GLY A 487 15.49 -25.50 1.27
C GLY A 487 16.80 -25.64 0.48
N PHE A 488 17.44 -24.55 0.04
CA PHE A 488 18.76 -24.59 -0.58
C PHE A 488 19.91 -24.81 0.42
N SER A 489 19.66 -24.69 1.72
CA SER A 489 20.63 -24.97 2.79
C SER A 489 20.86 -26.49 2.95
N LYS A 490 22.09 -26.92 3.26
CA LYS A 490 22.33 -28.26 3.81
C LYS A 490 21.97 -28.34 5.30
N HIS A 491 21.71 -27.20 5.91
CA HIS A 491 21.35 -27.03 7.32
C HIS A 491 20.04 -26.22 7.48
N PRO A 492 18.91 -26.62 6.85
CA PRO A 492 17.70 -25.78 6.81
C PRO A 492 16.98 -25.63 8.17
N GLY A 493 17.47 -26.29 9.21
CA GLY A 493 16.87 -26.27 10.54
C GLY A 493 15.44 -26.81 10.53
N SER A 494 14.57 -26.20 11.34
CA SER A 494 13.12 -26.48 11.33
C SER A 494 12.35 -25.62 10.31
N PHE A 495 13.04 -24.77 9.54
CA PHE A 495 12.39 -23.77 8.69
C PHE A 495 11.90 -24.33 7.35
N ALA A 496 12.63 -25.29 6.80
CA ALA A 496 12.30 -25.93 5.53
C ALA A 496 12.86 -27.36 5.45
N LYS A 497 12.47 -28.09 4.41
CA LYS A 497 13.14 -29.34 4.01
C LYS A 497 14.20 -29.00 2.96
N SER A 498 15.39 -29.59 3.06
CA SER A 498 16.39 -29.45 2.00
C SER A 498 15.86 -30.00 0.67
N VAL A 499 16.06 -29.25 -0.40
CA VAL A 499 15.75 -29.70 -1.76
C VAL A 499 16.94 -30.48 -2.36
N PRO A 500 16.73 -31.30 -3.40
CA PRO A 500 17.83 -32.02 -4.06
C PRO A 500 18.98 -31.10 -4.51
N GLY A 501 18.66 -29.87 -4.95
CA GLY A 501 19.60 -28.84 -5.36
C GLY A 501 20.21 -27.99 -4.22
N ALA A 502 20.10 -28.41 -2.97
CA ALA A 502 20.75 -27.72 -1.85
C ALA A 502 22.28 -27.68 -2.04
N ASP A 503 22.92 -26.60 -1.62
CA ASP A 503 24.33 -26.30 -1.93
C ASP A 503 25.06 -25.73 -0.70
N PRO A 504 26.27 -26.22 -0.34
CA PRO A 504 27.05 -25.67 0.76
C PRO A 504 27.39 -24.18 0.64
N VAL A 505 27.41 -23.61 -0.57
CA VAL A 505 27.63 -22.18 -0.77
C VAL A 505 26.48 -21.35 -0.18
N PHE A 506 25.24 -21.86 -0.20
CA PHE A 506 24.12 -21.22 0.49
C PHE A 506 24.44 -21.06 1.99
N ASP A 507 24.92 -22.14 2.61
CA ASP A 507 25.27 -22.13 4.03
C ASP A 507 26.41 -21.15 4.32
N GLN A 508 27.41 -21.06 3.45
CA GLN A 508 28.50 -20.08 3.60
C GLN A 508 28.03 -18.63 3.56
N LEU A 509 26.94 -18.35 2.83
CA LEU A 509 26.37 -17.00 2.69
C LEU A 509 25.48 -16.62 3.87
N PHE A 510 24.72 -17.57 4.42
CA PHE A 510 23.66 -17.28 5.39
C PHE A 510 23.96 -17.78 6.81
N ASP A 511 24.64 -18.91 7.01
CA ASP A 511 24.96 -19.42 8.35
C ASP A 511 25.72 -18.41 9.24
N PRO A 512 26.60 -17.52 8.73
CA PRO A 512 27.24 -16.47 9.55
C PRO A 512 26.26 -15.51 10.24
N PHE A 513 25.03 -15.37 9.72
CA PHE A 513 23.99 -14.47 10.25
C PHE A 513 22.89 -15.21 11.02
N ARG A 514 22.76 -16.51 10.80
CA ARG A 514 21.69 -17.33 11.35
C ARG A 514 21.91 -17.68 12.81
N ALA A 515 21.06 -17.17 13.69
CA ALA A 515 21.13 -17.46 15.13
C ALA A 515 20.98 -18.95 15.46
N ASP A 516 20.21 -19.71 14.67
CA ASP A 516 20.06 -21.17 14.85
C ASP A 516 21.32 -21.96 14.46
N ARG A 517 22.32 -21.30 13.87
CA ARG A 517 23.61 -21.84 13.44
C ARG A 517 24.78 -21.18 14.17
N ASP A 518 24.52 -20.60 15.35
CA ASP A 518 25.49 -19.82 16.14
C ASP A 518 26.06 -18.59 15.39
N GLY A 519 25.38 -18.14 14.33
CA GLY A 519 25.68 -16.92 13.60
C GLY A 519 25.27 -15.66 14.37
N THR A 520 25.79 -14.51 13.93
CA THR A 520 25.47 -13.20 14.50
C THR A 520 24.61 -12.41 13.51
N PRO A 521 23.30 -12.23 13.79
CA PRO A 521 22.40 -11.46 12.93
C PRO A 521 22.94 -10.08 12.57
N VAL A 522 22.50 -9.55 11.44
CA VAL A 522 22.80 -8.18 11.03
C VAL A 522 22.06 -7.21 11.94
N THR A 523 22.79 -6.22 12.45
CA THR A 523 22.31 -5.21 13.40
C THR A 523 22.43 -3.81 12.79
N SER A 524 21.83 -2.81 13.43
CA SER A 524 21.96 -1.40 13.02
C SER A 524 23.43 -0.92 13.08
N ALA A 525 24.23 -1.46 13.99
CA ALA A 525 25.65 -1.13 14.11
C ALA A 525 26.44 -1.53 12.86
N ASP A 526 26.04 -2.60 12.18
CA ASP A 526 26.67 -3.04 10.92
C ASP A 526 26.37 -2.07 9.77
N LEU A 527 25.28 -1.30 9.88
CA LEU A 527 24.82 -0.36 8.86
C LEU A 527 25.36 1.07 9.06
N ALA A 528 26.10 1.32 10.14
CA ALA A 528 26.72 2.62 10.38
C ALA A 528 27.89 2.92 9.41
N GLY A 529 28.42 1.89 8.75
CA GLY A 529 29.41 2.00 7.67
C GLY A 529 28.78 2.11 6.28
N ASN A 530 29.59 2.42 5.27
CA ASN A 530 29.14 2.45 3.88
C ASN A 530 29.21 1.04 3.28
N LEU A 531 28.07 0.36 3.21
CA LEU A 531 27.92 -0.95 2.58
C LEU A 531 27.97 -0.83 1.04
N PRO A 532 28.99 -1.37 0.33
CA PRO A 532 29.13 -1.22 -1.11
C PRO A 532 28.09 -2.05 -1.87
N LEU A 533 27.38 -1.43 -2.81
CA LEU A 533 26.40 -2.13 -3.66
C LEU A 533 27.10 -3.12 -4.60
N LEU A 534 26.72 -4.40 -4.54
CA LEU A 534 27.18 -5.41 -5.49
C LEU A 534 26.33 -5.40 -6.77
N THR A 535 27.00 -5.39 -7.91
CA THR A 535 26.38 -5.51 -9.25
C THR A 535 26.46 -6.91 -9.82
N ASP A 536 27.35 -7.75 -9.28
CA ASP A 536 27.53 -9.16 -9.67
C ASP A 536 27.99 -10.01 -8.48
N GLY A 537 27.91 -11.33 -8.65
CA GLY A 537 28.25 -12.32 -7.63
C GLY A 537 29.73 -12.70 -7.54
N ASN A 538 30.65 -12.06 -8.27
CA ASN A 538 32.06 -12.48 -8.34
C ASN A 538 32.79 -12.31 -7.00
N ALA A 539 32.34 -11.37 -6.18
CA ALA A 539 32.88 -11.12 -4.84
C ALA A 539 32.32 -12.08 -3.77
N CYS A 540 31.42 -13.00 -4.15
CA CYS A 540 30.70 -13.86 -3.21
C CYS A 540 31.18 -15.31 -3.25
N PRO A 541 31.26 -15.98 -2.07
CA PRO A 541 30.94 -15.48 -0.73
C PRO A 541 31.99 -14.50 -0.18
N GLY A 542 31.54 -13.50 0.57
CA GLY A 542 32.40 -12.49 1.20
C GLY A 542 33.25 -13.06 2.33
N SER A 543 34.36 -12.38 2.66
CA SER A 543 35.34 -12.84 3.65
C SER A 543 35.42 -12.01 4.94
N ASP A 544 34.89 -10.79 4.90
CA ASP A 544 34.70 -9.91 6.05
C ASP A 544 33.21 -9.63 6.25
N ARG A 545 32.82 -9.14 7.43
CA ARG A 545 31.41 -8.99 7.78
C ARG A 545 30.64 -8.07 6.82
N GLU A 546 31.28 -7.00 6.35
CA GLU A 546 30.66 -6.05 5.43
C GLU A 546 30.37 -6.71 4.08
N THR A 547 31.36 -7.40 3.50
CA THR A 547 31.20 -8.12 2.23
C THR A 547 30.29 -9.34 2.35
N GLN A 548 30.27 -10.02 3.49
CA GLN A 548 29.31 -11.10 3.78
C GLN A 548 27.86 -10.58 3.77
N ILE A 549 27.60 -9.43 4.41
CA ILE A 549 26.26 -8.82 4.43
C ILE A 549 25.83 -8.47 3.01
N GLN A 550 26.73 -7.87 2.23
CA GLN A 550 26.43 -7.53 0.83
C GLN A 550 26.15 -8.75 -0.04
N CYS A 551 26.91 -9.83 0.12
CA CYS A 551 26.66 -11.07 -0.59
C CYS A 551 25.32 -11.70 -0.20
N ALA A 552 24.94 -11.66 1.09
CA ALA A 552 23.65 -12.15 1.53
C ALA A 552 22.48 -11.32 0.96
N ILE A 553 22.61 -9.99 0.92
CA ILE A 553 21.63 -9.10 0.28
C ILE A 553 21.51 -9.39 -1.21
N PHE A 554 22.64 -9.46 -1.92
CA PHE A 554 22.69 -9.72 -3.35
C PHE A 554 22.02 -11.04 -3.70
N VAL A 555 22.43 -12.12 -3.04
CA VAL A 555 21.94 -13.47 -3.31
C VAL A 555 20.47 -13.62 -2.93
N LEU A 556 20.06 -13.17 -1.74
CA LEU A 556 18.65 -13.32 -1.34
C LEU A 556 17.73 -12.50 -2.24
N GLY A 557 18.15 -11.28 -2.63
CA GLY A 557 17.41 -10.45 -3.57
C GLY A 557 17.28 -11.11 -4.96
N ASN A 558 18.32 -11.80 -5.44
CA ASN A 558 18.26 -12.56 -6.69
C ASN A 558 17.33 -13.77 -6.59
N LEU A 559 17.40 -14.54 -5.51
CA LEU A 559 16.54 -15.70 -5.31
C LEU A 559 15.06 -15.31 -5.30
N VAL A 560 14.72 -14.23 -4.57
CA VAL A 560 13.35 -13.74 -4.47
C VAL A 560 12.92 -13.06 -5.78
N GLY A 561 13.73 -12.18 -6.35
CA GLY A 561 13.44 -11.47 -7.60
C GLY A 561 13.29 -12.41 -8.80
N GLY A 562 14.16 -13.41 -8.94
CA GLY A 562 14.06 -14.43 -9.96
C GLY A 562 12.84 -15.34 -9.79
N THR A 563 12.46 -15.65 -8.54
CA THR A 563 11.21 -16.40 -8.26
C THR A 563 9.98 -15.57 -8.62
N LEU A 564 9.95 -14.29 -8.24
CA LEU A 564 8.88 -13.37 -8.64
C LEU A 564 8.77 -13.26 -10.16
N GLY A 565 9.88 -13.03 -10.86
CA GLY A 565 9.87 -12.94 -12.32
C GLY A 565 9.41 -14.23 -13.01
N HIS A 566 9.66 -15.39 -12.40
CA HIS A 566 9.13 -16.66 -12.87
C HIS A 566 7.61 -16.73 -12.71
N GLU A 567 7.07 -16.43 -11.52
CA GLU A 567 5.64 -16.51 -11.25
C GLU A 567 4.82 -15.48 -12.04
N ILE A 568 5.33 -14.25 -12.16
CA ILE A 568 4.73 -13.20 -13.02
C ILE A 568 4.80 -13.62 -14.50
N GLY A 569 5.80 -14.41 -14.89
CA GLY A 569 5.79 -15.04 -16.21
C GLY A 569 4.54 -15.91 -16.43
N HIS A 570 4.16 -16.73 -15.46
CA HIS A 570 2.96 -17.58 -15.57
C HIS A 570 1.68 -16.75 -15.69
N SER A 571 1.55 -15.68 -14.91
CA SER A 571 0.39 -14.79 -14.97
C SER A 571 0.30 -14.07 -16.31
N LEU A 572 1.43 -13.73 -16.93
CA LEU A 572 1.49 -13.13 -18.27
C LEU A 572 1.36 -14.14 -19.41
N GLY A 573 0.97 -15.39 -19.14
CA GLY A 573 0.77 -16.38 -20.20
C GLY A 573 2.08 -16.95 -20.75
N LEU A 574 3.12 -16.99 -19.92
CA LEU A 574 4.35 -17.75 -20.18
C LEU A 574 4.42 -19.04 -19.38
N ALA A 575 4.29 -20.14 -20.09
CA ALA A 575 4.88 -21.44 -19.75
C ALA A 575 5.61 -22.03 -20.95
N ASN A 576 4.96 -21.93 -22.12
CA ASN A 576 5.49 -22.18 -23.44
C ASN A 576 4.52 -21.47 -24.42
N PRO A 577 4.76 -20.22 -24.83
CA PRO A 577 3.74 -19.37 -25.48
C PRO A 577 3.15 -19.93 -26.80
N TYR A 578 3.71 -21.03 -27.30
CA TYR A 578 3.30 -21.70 -28.53
C TYR A 578 2.98 -23.20 -28.36
N GLN A 579 2.97 -23.76 -27.13
CA GLN A 579 2.61 -25.17 -26.85
C GLN A 579 1.88 -25.36 -25.51
N GLU A 580 1.36 -26.56 -25.26
CA GLU A 580 0.81 -26.93 -23.94
C GLU A 580 1.93 -27.25 -22.93
N GLY A 581 1.88 -26.67 -21.73
CA GLY A 581 2.84 -26.94 -20.67
C GLY A 581 2.78 -25.94 -19.52
N PHE A 582 3.60 -26.20 -18.49
CA PHE A 582 3.80 -25.31 -17.33
C PHE A 582 5.21 -24.71 -17.29
N HIS A 583 6.17 -25.29 -18.00
CA HIS A 583 7.56 -24.84 -18.04
C HIS A 583 8.13 -25.12 -19.44
N ASN A 584 9.31 -24.56 -19.72
CA ASN A 584 10.09 -24.95 -20.89
C ASN A 584 10.36 -26.45 -20.90
N ILE A 585 10.49 -27.01 -22.12
CA ILE A 585 10.87 -28.42 -22.28
C ILE A 585 12.38 -28.54 -22.10
N GLY A 586 12.78 -29.35 -21.13
CA GLY A 586 14.19 -29.56 -20.77
C GLY A 586 14.73 -28.47 -19.85
N ASP A 587 16.05 -28.45 -19.70
CA ASP A 587 16.79 -27.52 -18.85
C ASP A 587 17.93 -26.90 -19.68
N ALA A 588 18.07 -25.58 -19.66
CA ALA A 588 19.23 -24.92 -20.24
C ALA A 588 19.70 -23.73 -19.38
N PRO A 589 21.00 -23.42 -19.42
CA PRO A 589 21.56 -22.36 -18.60
C PRO A 589 20.80 -21.04 -18.72
N ALA A 590 20.50 -20.44 -17.56
CA ALA A 590 19.89 -19.13 -17.42
C ALA A 590 18.45 -18.97 -17.94
N ARG A 591 17.77 -20.04 -18.37
CA ARG A 591 16.35 -19.96 -18.72
C ARG A 591 15.50 -19.72 -17.48
N LEU A 592 14.82 -18.58 -17.43
CA LEU A 592 14.03 -18.19 -16.27
C LEU A 592 12.85 -19.12 -16.00
N LYS A 593 12.20 -19.61 -17.06
CA LYS A 593 10.96 -20.41 -17.03
C LYS A 593 11.17 -21.92 -17.02
N ASP A 594 12.39 -22.37 -16.77
CA ASP A 594 12.68 -23.78 -16.50
C ASP A 594 12.13 -24.19 -15.15
N SER A 595 11.90 -25.49 -14.97
CA SER A 595 11.21 -25.98 -13.78
C SER A 595 11.99 -25.70 -12.50
N GLY A 596 11.24 -25.52 -11.41
CA GLY A 596 11.80 -25.17 -10.10
C GLY A 596 12.97 -26.06 -9.66
N GLY A 597 12.89 -27.37 -9.96
CA GLY A 597 13.87 -28.38 -9.56
C GLY A 597 15.09 -28.51 -10.47
N ASP A 598 15.04 -27.94 -11.68
CA ASP A 598 16.12 -28.05 -12.67
C ASP A 598 17.14 -26.92 -12.50
N ARG A 599 16.69 -25.74 -12.09
CA ARG A 599 17.57 -24.58 -11.85
C ARG A 599 18.26 -24.65 -10.49
N SER A 600 19.59 -24.79 -10.51
CA SER A 600 20.43 -24.91 -9.31
C SER A 600 20.44 -23.64 -8.45
N PHE A 601 20.81 -23.77 -7.17
CA PHE A 601 21.04 -22.60 -6.30
C PHE A 601 22.05 -21.62 -6.91
N MET A 602 23.19 -22.12 -7.40
CA MET A 602 24.27 -21.29 -7.94
C MET A 602 23.83 -20.45 -9.13
N GLU A 603 22.99 -21.02 -9.99
CA GLU A 603 22.40 -20.33 -11.13
C GLU A 603 21.43 -19.24 -10.67
N ARG A 604 20.50 -19.57 -9.77
CA ARG A 604 19.51 -18.61 -9.24
C ARG A 604 20.17 -17.49 -8.43
N ALA A 605 21.30 -17.77 -7.81
CA ALA A 605 22.08 -16.82 -7.02
C ALA A 605 23.04 -15.97 -7.86
N GLU A 606 23.25 -16.29 -9.15
CA GLU A 606 24.21 -15.64 -10.06
C GLU A 606 25.66 -15.68 -9.54
N LEU A 607 26.09 -16.84 -9.04
CA LEU A 607 27.40 -17.02 -8.42
C LEU A 607 28.35 -17.81 -9.30
N MET A 608 29.67 -17.63 -9.10
CA MET A 608 30.74 -18.44 -9.70
C MET A 608 30.66 -18.57 -11.23
N GLY A 609 30.39 -17.46 -11.92
CA GLY A 609 30.34 -17.41 -13.39
C GLY A 609 29.02 -17.87 -14.00
N GLN A 610 28.01 -18.17 -13.18
CA GLN A 610 26.63 -18.31 -13.66
C GLN A 610 26.11 -16.96 -14.15
N THR A 611 25.37 -16.98 -15.25
CA THR A 611 24.83 -15.77 -15.86
C THR A 611 23.44 -15.46 -15.31
N PRO A 612 23.04 -14.17 -15.32
CA PRO A 612 21.71 -13.77 -14.90
C PRO A 612 20.60 -14.48 -15.67
N ALA A 613 19.51 -14.81 -14.97
CA ALA A 613 18.35 -15.47 -15.59
C ALA A 613 17.65 -14.56 -16.61
N VAL A 614 17.19 -15.14 -17.70
CA VAL A 614 16.49 -14.47 -18.81
C VAL A 614 15.35 -15.34 -19.36
N PHE A 615 14.32 -14.69 -19.90
CA PHE A 615 13.39 -15.35 -20.81
C PHE A 615 14.11 -15.83 -22.07
N CYS A 616 13.74 -17.00 -22.60
CA CYS A 616 14.22 -17.44 -23.91
C CYS A 616 13.67 -16.55 -25.04
N ASP A 617 14.21 -16.68 -26.26
CA ASP A 617 13.87 -15.79 -27.38
C ASP A 617 12.35 -15.73 -27.64
N GLU A 618 11.69 -16.88 -27.73
CA GLU A 618 10.27 -16.95 -28.05
C GLU A 618 9.36 -16.38 -26.94
N GLU A 619 9.75 -16.55 -25.67
CA GLU A 619 9.07 -15.95 -24.52
C GLU A 619 9.21 -14.43 -24.50
N TYR A 620 10.42 -13.93 -24.77
CA TYR A 620 10.68 -12.50 -24.77
C TYR A 620 9.97 -11.78 -25.93
N ASP A 621 9.95 -12.40 -27.11
CA ASP A 621 9.20 -11.89 -28.27
C ASP A 621 7.70 -11.85 -27.98
N TYR A 622 7.16 -12.88 -27.33
CA TYR A 622 5.77 -12.90 -26.89
C TYR A 622 5.46 -11.76 -25.90
N LEU A 623 6.29 -11.57 -24.86
CA LEU A 623 6.11 -10.47 -23.92
C LEU A 623 6.12 -9.10 -24.61
N ARG A 624 7.03 -8.88 -25.55
CA ARG A 624 7.09 -7.62 -26.32
C ARG A 624 5.89 -7.44 -27.25
N GLN A 625 5.24 -8.52 -27.67
CA GLN A 625 4.01 -8.46 -28.43
C GLN A 625 2.82 -8.04 -27.56
N ILE A 626 2.66 -8.65 -26.38
CA ILE A 626 1.50 -8.39 -25.50
C ILE A 626 1.66 -7.16 -24.61
N LEU A 627 2.90 -6.74 -24.33
CA LEU A 627 3.27 -5.56 -23.53
C LEU A 627 4.32 -4.72 -24.29
N PRO A 628 3.94 -4.12 -25.42
CA PRO A 628 4.86 -3.40 -26.30
C PRO A 628 5.48 -2.16 -25.63
N SER A 629 6.82 -2.09 -25.65
CA SER A 629 7.60 -0.95 -25.17
C SER A 629 8.23 -0.17 -26.31
N SER A 630 8.39 1.14 -26.11
CA SER A 630 9.20 2.00 -27.00
C SER A 630 10.70 1.82 -26.81
N GLU A 631 11.11 1.11 -25.76
CA GLU A 631 12.51 0.78 -25.53
C GLU A 631 13.03 -0.24 -26.54
N ALA A 632 14.28 -0.07 -26.96
CA ALA A 632 14.96 -1.04 -27.80
C ALA A 632 15.00 -2.42 -27.10
N PRO A 633 14.94 -3.52 -27.86
CA PRO A 633 15.20 -4.84 -27.29
C PRO A 633 16.53 -4.87 -26.54
N ASN A 634 16.53 -5.51 -25.37
CA ASN A 634 17.76 -5.84 -24.67
C ASN A 634 18.68 -6.65 -25.60
N THR A 635 19.98 -6.37 -25.60
CA THR A 635 21.01 -7.03 -26.40
C THR A 635 21.59 -8.29 -25.75
N VAL A 636 21.00 -8.77 -24.65
CA VAL A 636 21.42 -10.02 -24.01
C VAL A 636 21.16 -11.20 -24.95
N GLU A 637 22.16 -12.06 -25.10
CA GLU A 637 22.03 -13.34 -25.79
C GLU A 637 21.12 -14.26 -24.97
N ARG A 638 20.02 -14.72 -25.58
CA ARG A 638 19.02 -15.57 -24.94
C ARG A 638 19.13 -16.99 -25.47
N PRO A 639 18.89 -18.01 -24.63
CA PRO A 639 18.77 -19.37 -25.10
C PRO A 639 17.50 -19.55 -25.95
N THR A 640 17.49 -20.55 -26.83
CA THR A 640 16.26 -21.01 -27.49
C THR A 640 15.32 -21.64 -26.47
N CYS A 641 14.00 -21.58 -26.67
CA CYS A 641 13.08 -22.34 -25.82
C CYS A 641 13.06 -23.85 -26.16
N PHE A 642 13.59 -24.24 -27.35
CA PHE A 642 13.54 -25.61 -27.90
C PHE A 642 14.90 -26.19 -28.29
#